data_AF-A0A2A6BXA9-F1
#
_entry.id   AF-A0A2A6BXA9-F1
#
_cell.length_a   1.000
_cell.length_b   1.000
_cell.length_c   1.000
_cell.angle_alpha   90.00
_cell.angle_beta   90.00
_cell.angle_gamma   90.00
#
_symmetry.space_group_name_H-M   'P 1'
#
loop_
_entity.id
_entity.type
_entity.pdbx_description
1 polymer ?
#
loop_
_entity_poly.entity_id
_entity_poly.type
_entity_poly.pdbx_seq_one_letter_code
_entity_poly.pdbx_strand_id
1 'polypeptide(L)'
;MTISYALDAVLSQLTVWTITFLSISFIYRYVLDEHQQRNFESLVEYMDKKLDSNIPLTFLLGFFVTFVVGRWQSILSNIGWIDDAAILFSTYIRGGEERVRILRRNLVRYLTLSQALVLRDISMQVRKRFPTLDTLAASGLLTEEEMYVLEGIHDPYSRYWAPIQWSINIIYDCKVTGTIDDFYIMTKIVEEVNKFRHGLASLLKYDWVPVPLVYPQVIFLAVRCYFIICLIGRQFLVRQGARDGSAFDIWLPITTMVQFIVYMGWMKVAEALLNPLGEDDDDLECNYIIDKNLITGIEIVEGPWAPQSTGYALVEEGLAKIPTQKKDEFWGSHKIAPLYSLDSAKRSVHPLIGSAAKINLVKNKEEIIMTPHKNKLSEMTEQEQKSHLRRVRVGDHNSHHEKMRSHEKEHSPDSALNRIRDRAKQEFVQYYHNGKYTQNVHTNGQDWARGESAPWGIRAPMTNNYVIGNDNVVFLTLLAVANATPGCVPRDYPDGMVCVCNSTFCDEIEKLEDFIAPGTAAVYRTSLQGARMDKSIIKQTPNPSGSLTAELDTSTTYQEILGFGGAFTDSTGINLNSLRKETQNLLMRQYFGPTAYLAEGISFWGVSPQNEPMTGASSDWKWQTMFFDAPMERNFVKNNLSPALKSSPATKELIIMGLDDQRWYLPGWADVLLEDKEASDLIAGIAVHWYEDPVFPVSALSHTHEKHPDKFILSTEACQGWAERQGRGPSLGNYTRGEDYAHSIIEDLNNWVGGWVDWNMALNTQGGYNWAMNFVDSPIIVETNKGEFLKQPIKFLKPGSHVVKLSIPNVPAHVEAVGVLMVDGRRYISVLNRNEEEDVTISFHEKGVDNVYTTVNVSSRSIATIIWSKAHSSFLSEMMRTIASILLVSYIVFGTPNCVTREFPAGTVCVCNATHCDDIEQLDNFIAPGMSILYQTDIKGARMDKTVIKQTPNPVHLTIEIDPSTIFQNIIGFGGAITDAVGVNLAALSKETQNNLIKQYYGPSGSEYTLTRVPMAASDFSLRIYTYDDNQDGDDFNMTYFALANDDYQYKASFCVSQQ
;
A
#
# COMPACT_ATOMS: atom_id res chain seq x y z
N MET A 1 -9.06 18.98 35.93
CA MET A 1 -9.54 17.89 36.80
C MET A 1 -8.43 16.90 37.14
N THR A 2 -7.54 16.57 36.19
CA THR A 2 -6.42 15.61 36.32
C THR A 2 -5.30 15.98 37.29
N ILE A 3 -4.95 17.26 37.47
CA ILE A 3 -3.88 17.66 38.43
C ILE A 3 -4.34 17.51 39.89
N SER A 4 -5.65 17.69 40.16
CA SER A 4 -6.19 17.60 41.53
C SER A 4 -6.04 16.18 42.08
N TYR A 5 -6.47 15.17 41.30
CA TYR A 5 -6.38 13.76 41.69
C TYR A 5 -4.94 13.28 41.91
N ALA A 6 -4.02 13.66 41.03
CA ALA A 6 -2.61 13.33 41.21
C ALA A 6 -2.02 13.99 42.46
N LEU A 7 -2.46 15.21 42.80
CA LEU A 7 -2.06 15.88 44.04
C LEU A 7 -2.62 15.14 45.26
N ASP A 8 -3.91 14.81 45.24
CA ASP A 8 -4.61 14.15 46.35
C ASP A 8 -4.01 12.77 46.64
N ALA A 9 -3.64 12.02 45.60
CA ALA A 9 -3.00 10.70 45.74
C ALA A 9 -1.59 10.75 46.37
N VAL A 10 -0.88 11.88 46.24
CA VAL A 10 0.53 12.03 46.67
C VAL A 10 0.67 12.91 47.92
N LEU A 11 -0.37 13.68 48.27
CA LEU A 11 -0.33 14.70 49.34
C LEU A 11 0.07 14.15 50.70
N SER A 12 -0.42 12.97 51.07
CA SER A 12 -0.10 12.31 52.34
C SER A 12 1.40 11.97 52.43
N GLN A 13 1.96 11.42 51.36
CA GLN A 13 3.37 11.02 51.28
C GLN A 13 4.28 12.24 51.17
N LEU A 14 3.86 13.27 50.43
CA LEU A 14 4.58 14.55 50.37
C LEU A 14 4.65 15.22 51.73
N THR A 15 3.55 15.22 52.50
CA THR A 15 3.51 15.80 53.85
C THR A 15 4.50 15.11 54.78
N VAL A 16 4.52 13.77 54.80
CA VAL A 16 5.49 12.98 55.59
C VAL A 16 6.92 13.27 55.16
N TRP A 17 7.19 13.33 53.85
CA TRP A 17 8.51 13.64 53.31
C TRP A 17 8.97 15.05 53.71
N THR A 18 8.10 16.06 53.60
CA THR A 18 8.39 17.45 53.97
C THR A 18 8.65 17.61 55.48
N ILE A 19 7.84 16.98 56.34
CA ILE A 19 8.06 17.01 57.80
C ILE A 19 9.42 16.39 58.15
N THR A 20 9.75 15.27 57.51
CA THR A 20 11.03 14.57 57.73
C THR A 20 12.21 15.42 57.25
N PHE A 21 12.09 16.04 56.07
CA PHE A 21 13.11 16.92 55.51
C PHE A 21 13.38 18.13 56.42
N LEU A 22 12.33 18.79 56.91
CA LEU A 22 12.44 19.93 57.81
C LEU A 22 13.01 19.53 59.18
N SER A 23 12.66 18.34 59.68
CA SER A 23 13.22 17.80 60.92
C SER A 23 14.73 17.58 60.83
N ILE A 24 15.21 17.03 59.71
CA ILE A 24 16.65 16.86 59.44
C ILE A 24 17.35 18.23 59.34
N SER A 25 16.73 19.19 58.66
CA SER A 25 17.26 20.56 58.55
C SER A 25 17.37 21.24 59.93
N PHE A 26 16.37 21.05 60.79
CA PHE A 26 16.38 21.55 62.17
C PHE A 26 17.53 20.94 63.00
N ILE A 27 17.71 19.62 62.90
CA ILE A 27 18.81 18.91 63.60
C ILE A 27 20.18 19.46 63.14
N TYR A 28 20.38 19.61 61.82
CA TYR A 28 21.62 20.14 61.26
C TYR A 28 21.95 21.55 61.79
N ARG A 29 20.95 22.43 61.87
CA ARG A 29 21.15 23.84 62.25
C ARG A 29 21.29 24.08 63.76
N TYR A 30 20.56 23.34 64.59
CA TYR A 30 20.43 23.66 66.03
C TYR A 30 20.94 22.58 66.98
N VAL A 31 21.14 21.35 66.51
CA VAL A 31 21.50 20.21 67.38
C VAL A 31 22.94 19.73 67.13
N LEU A 32 23.41 19.73 65.88
CA LEU A 32 24.75 19.24 65.54
C LEU A 32 25.87 20.20 65.96
N ASP A 33 26.98 19.63 66.43
CA ASP A 33 28.21 20.38 66.71
C ASP A 33 28.99 20.72 65.42
N GLU A 34 29.98 21.61 65.51
CA GLU A 34 30.71 22.10 64.33
C GLU A 34 31.52 21.01 63.59
N HIS A 35 31.89 19.93 64.27
CA HIS A 35 32.59 18.80 63.66
C HIS A 35 31.60 17.86 62.94
N GLN A 36 30.47 17.58 63.56
CA GLN A 36 29.36 16.81 63.01
C GLN A 36 28.73 17.50 61.81
N GLN A 37 28.61 18.83 61.81
CA GLN A 37 28.13 19.61 60.67
C GLN A 37 29.01 19.42 59.43
N ARG A 38 30.34 19.40 59.57
CA ARG A 38 31.27 19.17 58.44
C ARG A 38 31.16 17.75 57.86
N ASN A 39 30.99 16.76 58.74
CA ASN A 39 30.79 15.37 58.31
C ASN A 39 29.43 15.22 57.60
N PHE A 40 28.39 15.91 58.08
CA PHE A 40 27.08 15.94 57.45
C PHE A 40 27.14 16.64 56.08
N GLU A 41 27.78 17.81 55.98
CA GLU A 41 28.00 18.53 54.72
C GLU A 41 28.70 17.65 53.66
N SER A 42 29.76 16.94 54.06
CA SER A 42 30.46 15.99 53.17
C SER A 42 29.57 14.83 52.71
N LEU A 43 28.68 14.35 53.59
CA LEU A 43 27.71 13.30 53.26
C LEU A 43 26.64 13.81 52.28
N VAL A 44 26.15 15.03 52.46
CA VAL A 44 25.17 15.67 51.57
C VAL A 44 25.75 15.80 50.16
N GLU A 45 26.97 16.34 50.03
CA GLU A 45 27.65 16.47 48.74
C GLU A 45 27.90 15.12 48.05
N TYR A 46 28.33 14.11 48.82
CA TYR A 46 28.54 12.76 48.30
C TYR A 46 27.24 12.17 47.74
N MET A 47 26.14 12.27 48.50
CA MET A 47 24.85 11.72 48.11
C MET A 47 24.25 12.46 46.91
N ASP A 48 24.32 13.80 46.86
CA ASP A 48 23.79 14.61 45.75
C ASP A 48 24.51 14.31 44.42
N LYS A 49 25.85 14.23 44.45
CA LYS A 49 26.66 13.93 43.26
C LYS A 49 26.40 12.52 42.70
N LYS A 50 26.09 11.56 43.56
CA LYS A 50 25.83 10.16 43.19
C LYS A 50 24.36 9.88 42.86
N LEU A 51 23.44 10.77 43.22
CA LEU A 51 22.00 10.59 43.03
C LEU A 51 21.62 10.56 41.54
N ASP A 52 21.98 11.62 40.80
CA ASP A 52 21.54 11.79 39.41
C ASP A 52 22.37 10.97 38.40
N SER A 53 23.56 10.49 38.79
CA SER A 53 24.45 9.69 37.94
C SER A 53 24.18 8.19 38.00
N ASN A 54 23.61 7.66 39.09
CA ASN A 54 23.47 6.22 39.30
C ASN A 54 22.03 5.69 39.10
N ILE A 55 20.99 6.53 39.23
CA ILE A 55 19.59 6.09 39.16
C ILE A 55 18.84 6.86 38.06
N PRO A 56 18.70 6.30 36.84
CA PRO A 56 17.96 6.94 35.75
C PRO A 56 16.44 6.74 35.93
N LEU A 57 15.83 7.48 36.86
CA LEU A 57 14.40 7.34 37.20
C LEU A 57 13.46 7.60 36.02
N THR A 58 13.77 8.58 35.16
CA THR A 58 12.95 8.93 33.99
C THR A 58 12.82 7.77 33.02
N PHE A 59 13.92 7.07 32.75
CA PHE A 59 13.96 5.90 31.88
C PHE A 59 13.16 4.75 32.49
N LEU A 60 13.48 4.37 33.73
CA LEU A 60 12.83 3.25 34.41
C LEU A 60 11.31 3.44 34.51
N LEU A 61 10.87 4.64 34.90
CA LEU A 61 9.45 4.95 35.07
C LEU A 61 8.73 5.11 33.73
N GLY A 62 9.39 5.68 32.72
CA GLY A 62 8.84 5.84 31.37
C GLY A 62 8.51 4.51 30.70
N PHE A 63 9.43 3.54 30.73
CA PHE A 63 9.19 2.21 30.18
C PHE A 63 8.08 1.48 30.94
N PHE A 64 8.11 1.53 32.27
CA PHE A 64 7.12 0.85 33.09
C PHE A 64 5.70 1.39 32.91
N VAL A 65 5.54 2.71 32.96
CA VAL A 65 4.22 3.34 32.79
C VAL A 65 3.68 3.05 31.39
N THR A 66 4.52 3.15 30.35
CA THR A 66 4.10 2.83 28.98
C THR A 66 3.64 1.38 28.85
N PHE A 67 4.36 0.45 29.47
CA PHE A 67 3.99 -0.96 29.50
C PHE A 67 2.65 -1.20 30.23
N VAL A 68 2.43 -0.57 31.39
CA VAL A 68 1.17 -0.70 32.15
C VAL A 68 0.00 -0.09 31.37
N VAL A 69 0.17 1.10 30.78
CA VAL A 69 -0.87 1.75 29.96
C VAL A 69 -1.22 0.90 28.73
N GLY A 70 -0.22 0.28 28.08
CA GLY A 70 -0.46 -0.64 26.98
C GLY A 70 -1.29 -1.87 27.38
N ARG A 71 -1.02 -2.45 28.57
CA ARG A 71 -1.85 -3.54 29.12
C ARG A 71 -3.27 -3.08 29.43
N TRP A 72 -3.43 -1.92 30.08
CA TRP A 72 -4.73 -1.33 30.37
C TRP A 72 -5.58 -1.13 29.11
N GLN A 73 -4.99 -0.57 28.04
CA GLN A 73 -5.67 -0.37 26.76
C GLN A 73 -6.12 -1.69 26.13
N SER A 74 -5.29 -2.74 26.23
CA SER A 74 -5.66 -4.07 25.74
C SER A 74 -6.81 -4.69 26.54
N ILE A 75 -6.82 -4.56 27.88
CA ILE A 75 -7.94 -5.01 28.72
C ILE A 75 -9.24 -4.30 28.31
N LEU A 76 -9.20 -2.97 28.15
CA LEU A 76 -10.37 -2.19 27.73
C LEU A 76 -10.89 -2.62 26.35
N SER A 77 -9.98 -2.90 25.41
CA SER A 77 -10.34 -3.29 24.03
C SER A 77 -10.96 -4.69 23.96
N ASN A 78 -10.67 -5.56 24.94
CA ASN A 78 -11.13 -6.94 24.99
C ASN A 78 -12.32 -7.17 25.94
N ILE A 79 -12.93 -6.11 26.50
CA ILE A 79 -13.99 -6.24 27.51
C ILE A 79 -15.27 -6.93 27.01
N GLY A 80 -15.47 -6.97 25.68
CA GLY A 80 -16.58 -7.64 25.01
C GLY A 80 -17.83 -6.76 24.92
N TRP A 81 -17.93 -5.93 23.87
CA TRP A 81 -19.14 -5.15 23.58
C TRP A 81 -20.14 -6.00 22.79
N ILE A 82 -21.42 -5.94 23.16
CA ILE A 82 -22.47 -6.79 22.58
C ILE A 82 -23.02 -6.26 21.24
N ASP A 83 -22.76 -4.99 20.95
CA ASP A 83 -23.47 -4.19 19.94
C ASP A 83 -23.38 -4.82 18.55
N ASP A 84 -22.16 -5.20 18.12
CA ASP A 84 -21.92 -5.83 16.83
C ASP A 84 -22.69 -7.16 16.69
N ALA A 85 -22.59 -8.04 17.69
CA ALA A 85 -23.28 -9.33 17.69
C ALA A 85 -24.81 -9.16 17.72
N ALA A 86 -25.33 -8.25 18.54
CA ALA A 86 -26.76 -7.98 18.64
C ALA A 86 -27.34 -7.42 17.33
N ILE A 87 -26.60 -6.53 16.63
CA ILE A 87 -27.02 -6.00 15.32
C ILE A 87 -27.11 -7.13 14.30
N LEU A 88 -26.13 -8.04 14.27
CA LEU A 88 -26.18 -9.20 13.38
C LEU A 88 -27.35 -10.14 13.71
N PHE A 89 -27.56 -10.47 14.99
CA PHE A 89 -28.70 -11.30 15.41
C PHE A 89 -30.03 -10.67 14.99
N SER A 90 -30.19 -9.35 15.15
CA SER A 90 -31.41 -8.61 14.81
C SER A 90 -31.68 -8.56 13.30
N THR A 91 -30.62 -8.43 12.50
CA THR A 91 -30.71 -8.24 11.04
C THR A 91 -30.93 -9.56 10.30
N TYR A 92 -30.23 -10.62 10.72
CA TYR A 92 -30.11 -11.86 9.96
C TYR A 92 -30.96 -13.01 10.49
N ILE A 93 -31.35 -13.01 11.77
CA ILE A 93 -32.31 -13.99 12.30
C ILE A 93 -33.70 -13.36 12.17
N ARG A 94 -34.33 -13.55 11.00
CA ARG A 94 -35.57 -12.87 10.63
C ARG A 94 -36.81 -13.55 11.20
N GLY A 95 -37.85 -12.75 11.47
CA GLY A 95 -39.15 -13.23 11.95
C GLY A 95 -39.52 -12.62 13.30
N GLY A 96 -40.75 -12.14 13.43
CA GLY A 96 -41.28 -11.60 14.69
C GLY A 96 -42.18 -12.57 15.46
N GLU A 97 -42.26 -13.84 15.02
CA GLU A 97 -42.87 -14.91 15.81
C GLU A 97 -42.24 -14.98 17.22
N GLU A 98 -43.07 -15.29 18.22
CA GLU A 98 -42.65 -15.35 19.62
C GLU A 98 -41.44 -16.28 19.81
N ARG A 99 -41.43 -17.42 19.12
CA ARG A 99 -40.30 -18.37 19.15
C ARG A 99 -38.99 -17.73 18.70
N VAL A 100 -38.96 -17.01 17.58
CA VAL A 100 -37.74 -16.41 17.03
C VAL A 100 -37.26 -15.25 17.91
N ARG A 101 -38.20 -14.48 18.48
CA ARG A 101 -37.88 -13.44 19.48
C ARG A 101 -37.20 -14.03 20.71
N ILE A 102 -37.69 -15.15 21.23
CA ILE A 102 -37.06 -15.86 22.36
C ILE A 102 -35.63 -16.29 21.99
N LEU A 103 -35.41 -16.84 20.78
CA LEU A 103 -34.07 -17.25 20.33
C LEU A 103 -33.09 -16.06 20.29
N ARG A 104 -33.47 -14.93 19.69
CA ARG A 104 -32.59 -13.73 19.64
C ARG A 104 -32.28 -13.19 21.04
N ARG A 105 -33.27 -13.15 21.94
CA ARG A 105 -33.07 -12.72 23.33
C ARG A 105 -32.13 -13.66 24.09
N ASN A 106 -32.27 -14.97 23.89
CA ASN A 106 -31.39 -15.96 24.50
C ASN A 106 -29.95 -15.86 23.98
N LEU A 107 -29.73 -15.59 22.69
CA LEU A 107 -28.38 -15.37 22.15
C LEU A 107 -27.66 -14.21 22.84
N VAL A 108 -28.33 -13.06 22.98
CA VAL A 108 -27.79 -11.91 23.72
C VAL A 108 -27.51 -12.29 25.18
N ARG A 109 -28.47 -12.93 25.84
CA ARG A 109 -28.37 -13.32 27.25
C ARG A 109 -27.25 -14.31 27.51
N TYR A 110 -26.99 -15.25 26.60
CA TYR A 110 -25.91 -16.22 26.74
C TYR A 110 -24.52 -15.59 26.56
N LEU A 111 -24.37 -14.63 25.65
CA LEU A 111 -23.12 -13.87 25.54
C LEU A 111 -22.87 -13.03 26.80
N THR A 112 -23.90 -12.33 27.31
CA THR A 112 -23.77 -11.53 28.53
C THR A 112 -23.60 -12.38 29.79
N LEU A 113 -24.22 -13.57 29.85
CA LEU A 113 -23.99 -14.56 30.90
C LEU A 113 -22.54 -15.05 30.90
N SER A 114 -21.97 -15.35 29.73
CA SER A 114 -20.55 -15.74 29.62
C SER A 114 -19.63 -14.61 30.08
N GLN A 115 -19.95 -13.37 29.71
CA GLN A 115 -19.24 -12.18 30.19
C GLN A 115 -19.35 -12.03 31.71
N ALA A 116 -20.55 -12.20 32.30
CA ALA A 116 -20.75 -12.12 33.74
C ALA A 116 -20.00 -13.22 34.50
N LEU A 117 -19.94 -14.44 33.97
CA LEU A 117 -19.16 -15.54 34.55
C LEU A 117 -17.66 -15.21 34.55
N VAL A 118 -17.11 -14.68 33.45
CA VAL A 118 -15.70 -14.27 33.36
C VAL A 118 -15.41 -13.10 34.29
N LEU A 119 -16.21 -12.02 34.22
CA LEU A 119 -16.00 -10.83 35.03
C LEU A 119 -16.18 -11.09 36.52
N ARG A 120 -17.04 -12.04 36.91
CA ARG A 120 -17.15 -12.50 38.31
C ARG A 120 -15.86 -13.16 38.81
N ASP A 121 -15.15 -13.87 37.94
CA ASP A 121 -13.94 -14.59 38.33
C ASP A 121 -12.74 -13.62 38.48
N ILE A 122 -12.69 -12.54 37.68
CA ILE A 122 -11.54 -11.59 37.62
C ILE A 122 -11.79 -10.21 38.26
N SER A 123 -13.03 -9.76 38.42
CA SER A 123 -13.38 -8.46 39.02
C SER A 123 -14.07 -8.64 40.36
N MET A 124 -13.52 -8.01 41.40
CA MET A 124 -14.08 -8.06 42.76
C MET A 124 -15.45 -7.39 42.86
N GLN A 125 -15.67 -6.31 42.11
CA GLN A 125 -16.96 -5.61 42.10
C GLN A 125 -18.08 -6.51 41.57
N VAL A 126 -17.81 -7.25 40.49
CA VAL A 126 -18.77 -8.18 39.88
C VAL A 126 -18.93 -9.43 40.75
N ARG A 127 -17.85 -9.90 41.39
CA ARG A 127 -17.91 -11.02 42.35
C ARG A 127 -18.78 -10.71 43.56
N LYS A 128 -18.73 -9.49 44.08
CA LYS A 128 -19.60 -9.04 45.18
C LYS A 128 -21.07 -8.96 44.74
N ARG A 129 -21.33 -8.57 43.49
CA ARG A 129 -22.68 -8.55 42.90
C ARG A 129 -23.23 -9.95 42.64
N PHE A 130 -22.40 -10.87 42.17
CA PHE A 130 -22.77 -12.25 41.83
C PHE A 130 -21.93 -13.29 42.56
N PRO A 131 -22.04 -13.45 43.89
CA PRO A 131 -21.18 -14.39 44.64
C PRO A 131 -21.38 -15.86 44.28
N THR A 132 -22.59 -16.24 43.84
CA THR A 132 -22.99 -17.62 43.57
C THR A 132 -23.73 -17.75 42.24
N LEU A 133 -23.86 -18.97 41.72
CA LEU A 133 -24.71 -19.22 40.54
C LEU A 133 -26.18 -18.89 40.82
N ASP A 134 -26.67 -19.13 42.04
CA ASP A 134 -28.02 -18.75 42.47
C ASP A 134 -28.27 -17.24 42.33
N THR A 135 -27.27 -16.41 42.66
CA THR A 135 -27.38 -14.96 42.49
C THR A 135 -27.36 -14.52 41.03
N LEU A 136 -26.74 -15.29 40.13
CA LEU A 136 -26.84 -15.07 38.67
C LEU A 136 -28.19 -15.51 38.12
N ALA A 137 -28.80 -16.56 38.70
CA ALA A 137 -30.15 -16.97 38.35
C ALA A 137 -31.17 -15.93 38.84
N ALA A 138 -31.04 -15.48 40.09
CA ALA A 138 -31.90 -14.44 40.67
C ALA A 138 -31.81 -13.08 39.94
N SER A 139 -30.69 -12.79 39.27
CA SER A 139 -30.53 -11.57 38.47
C SER A 139 -31.21 -11.64 37.10
N GLY A 140 -31.68 -12.82 36.69
CA GLY A 140 -32.31 -13.05 35.39
C GLY A 140 -31.33 -13.24 34.23
N LEU A 141 -30.02 -13.30 34.48
CA LEU A 141 -29.02 -13.65 33.46
C LEU A 141 -29.02 -15.15 33.15
N LEU A 142 -29.38 -15.99 34.11
CA LEU A 142 -29.44 -17.44 34.03
C LEU A 142 -30.83 -17.93 34.44
N THR A 143 -31.38 -18.96 33.79
CA THR A 143 -32.63 -19.60 34.25
C THR A 143 -32.33 -20.78 35.18
N GLU A 144 -33.30 -21.23 35.98
CA GLU A 144 -33.11 -22.39 36.88
C GLU A 144 -32.76 -23.67 36.11
N GLU A 145 -33.37 -23.87 34.93
CA GLU A 145 -33.08 -25.03 34.07
C GLU A 145 -31.66 -24.96 33.51
N GLU A 146 -31.21 -23.80 33.02
CA GLU A 146 -29.85 -23.62 32.53
C GLU A 146 -28.81 -23.73 33.64
N MET A 147 -29.15 -23.30 34.86
CA MET A 147 -28.29 -23.48 36.03
C MET A 147 -28.08 -24.96 36.30
N TYR A 148 -29.15 -25.77 36.29
CA TYR A 148 -29.06 -27.21 36.43
C TYR A 148 -28.20 -27.86 35.33
N VAL A 149 -28.36 -27.43 34.07
CA VAL A 149 -27.51 -27.90 32.95
C VAL A 149 -26.05 -27.51 33.16
N LEU A 150 -25.77 -26.27 33.58
CA LEU A 150 -24.41 -25.78 33.84
C LEU A 150 -23.74 -26.50 35.01
N GLU A 151 -24.51 -26.87 36.04
CA GLU A 151 -24.05 -27.68 37.18
C GLU A 151 -23.80 -29.14 36.82
N GLY A 152 -24.55 -29.68 35.86
CA GLY A 152 -24.31 -31.03 35.32
C GLY A 152 -22.99 -31.18 34.56
N ILE A 153 -22.34 -30.08 34.18
CA ILE A 153 -21.03 -30.12 33.51
C ILE A 153 -19.92 -30.28 34.56
N HIS A 154 -19.37 -31.49 34.65
CA HIS A 154 -18.25 -31.83 35.54
C HIS A 154 -16.89 -31.38 34.96
N ASP A 155 -16.68 -30.07 34.89
CA ASP A 155 -15.38 -29.47 34.54
C ASP A 155 -14.75 -28.84 35.81
N PRO A 156 -13.51 -29.20 36.20
CA PRO A 156 -12.83 -28.56 37.32
C PRO A 156 -12.47 -27.08 37.05
N TYR A 157 -12.53 -26.62 35.80
CA TYR A 157 -12.21 -25.25 35.40
C TYR A 157 -13.46 -24.36 35.24
N SER A 158 -13.25 -23.08 34.87
CA SER A 158 -14.35 -22.12 34.68
C SER A 158 -15.22 -22.49 33.48
N ARG A 159 -16.54 -22.60 33.71
CA ARG A 159 -17.56 -23.06 32.76
C ARG A 159 -18.14 -21.94 31.89
N TYR A 160 -17.43 -20.82 31.77
CA TYR A 160 -17.88 -19.65 31.01
C TYR A 160 -18.06 -19.91 29.50
N TRP A 161 -17.46 -20.98 28.97
CA TRP A 161 -17.57 -21.39 27.57
C TRP A 161 -18.92 -22.05 27.24
N ALA A 162 -19.64 -22.58 28.23
CA ALA A 162 -20.87 -23.33 28.00
C ALA A 162 -21.99 -22.50 27.37
N PRO A 163 -22.30 -21.25 27.82
CA PRO A 163 -23.32 -20.45 27.16
C PRO A 163 -22.92 -20.01 25.74
N ILE A 164 -21.62 -19.84 25.45
CA ILE A 164 -21.14 -19.61 24.08
C ILE A 164 -21.49 -20.79 23.17
N GLN A 165 -21.27 -22.02 23.65
CA GLN A 165 -21.65 -23.21 22.89
C GLN A 165 -23.17 -23.31 22.70
N TRP A 166 -23.96 -22.99 23.73
CA TRP A 166 -25.42 -22.94 23.60
C TRP A 166 -25.87 -21.93 22.54
N SER A 167 -25.22 -20.76 22.45
CA SER A 167 -25.48 -19.78 21.40
C SER A 167 -25.19 -20.32 20.00
N ILE A 168 -24.06 -21.00 19.83
CA ILE A 168 -23.70 -21.61 18.54
C ILE A 168 -24.73 -22.68 18.13
N ASN A 169 -25.18 -23.52 19.07
CA ASN A 169 -26.22 -24.52 18.80
C ASN A 169 -27.55 -23.87 18.38
N ILE A 170 -27.97 -22.78 19.05
CA ILE A 170 -29.16 -22.02 18.64
C ILE A 170 -29.01 -21.47 17.21
N ILE A 171 -27.84 -20.98 16.83
CA ILE A 171 -27.58 -20.46 15.48
C ILE A 171 -27.69 -21.58 14.44
N TYR A 172 -27.16 -22.77 14.72
CA TYR A 172 -27.34 -23.94 13.86
C TYR A 172 -28.81 -24.35 13.74
N ASP A 173 -29.56 -24.37 14.84
CA ASP A 173 -30.99 -24.66 14.83
C ASP A 173 -31.76 -23.65 13.98
N CYS A 174 -31.45 -22.35 14.08
CA CYS A 174 -32.03 -21.29 13.25
C CYS A 174 -31.76 -21.51 11.75
N LYS A 175 -30.60 -22.09 11.39
CA LYS A 175 -30.30 -22.43 9.99
C LYS A 175 -31.11 -23.64 9.53
N VAL A 176 -31.26 -24.66 10.38
CA VAL A 176 -32.06 -25.87 10.08
C VAL A 176 -33.55 -25.53 9.95
N THR A 177 -34.07 -24.62 10.78
CA THR A 177 -35.47 -24.17 10.73
C THR A 177 -35.75 -23.19 9.59
N GLY A 178 -34.73 -22.77 8.83
CA GLY A 178 -34.87 -21.82 7.72
C GLY A 178 -35.07 -20.36 8.16
N THR A 179 -34.76 -20.02 9.40
CA THR A 179 -34.81 -18.65 9.93
C THR A 179 -33.61 -17.81 9.47
N ILE A 180 -32.49 -18.49 9.15
CA ILE A 180 -31.31 -17.91 8.50
C ILE A 180 -31.27 -18.42 7.06
N ASP A 181 -31.30 -17.48 6.10
CA ASP A 181 -31.41 -17.77 4.66
C ASP A 181 -30.16 -18.52 4.13
N ASP A 182 -28.96 -18.04 4.46
CA ASP A 182 -27.68 -18.50 3.88
C ASP A 182 -26.71 -19.07 4.93
N PHE A 183 -25.92 -20.08 4.54
CA PHE A 183 -24.81 -20.59 5.34
C PHE A 183 -23.70 -19.54 5.54
N TYR A 184 -23.45 -18.67 4.57
CA TYR A 184 -22.48 -17.58 4.71
C TYR A 184 -22.86 -16.65 5.88
N ILE A 185 -24.14 -16.28 5.96
CA ILE A 185 -24.67 -15.42 7.03
C ILE A 185 -24.52 -16.12 8.39
N MET A 186 -24.86 -17.42 8.47
CA MET A 186 -24.66 -18.21 9.67
C MET A 186 -23.18 -18.16 10.13
N THR A 187 -22.23 -18.37 9.21
CA THR A 187 -20.80 -18.30 9.50
C THR A 187 -20.39 -16.93 10.02
N LYS A 188 -20.90 -15.83 9.43
CA LYS A 188 -20.63 -14.47 9.93
C LYS A 188 -21.15 -14.21 11.33
N ILE A 189 -22.34 -14.74 11.66
CA ILE A 189 -22.87 -14.65 13.03
C ILE A 189 -21.98 -15.44 14.00
N VAL A 190 -21.53 -16.65 13.62
CA VAL A 190 -20.64 -17.48 14.44
C VAL A 190 -19.26 -16.84 14.62
N GLU A 191 -18.71 -16.20 13.59
CA GLU A 191 -17.45 -15.45 13.67
C GLU A 191 -17.50 -14.34 14.73
N GLU A 192 -18.57 -13.54 14.76
CA GLU A 192 -18.71 -12.49 15.79
C GLU A 192 -18.90 -13.05 17.21
N VAL A 193 -19.63 -14.16 17.36
CA VAL A 193 -19.72 -14.89 18.64
C VAL A 193 -18.34 -15.37 19.10
N ASN A 194 -17.54 -15.90 18.17
CA ASN A 194 -16.18 -16.35 18.45
C ASN A 194 -15.26 -15.18 18.81
N LYS A 195 -15.37 -14.03 18.14
CA LYS A 195 -14.62 -12.82 18.47
C LYS A 195 -14.94 -12.34 19.89
N PHE A 196 -16.21 -12.33 20.28
CA PHE A 196 -16.63 -12.02 21.66
C PHE A 196 -16.00 -12.97 22.67
N ARG A 197 -16.04 -14.29 22.41
CA ARG A 197 -15.38 -15.31 23.23
C ARG A 197 -13.87 -15.12 23.32
N HIS A 198 -13.20 -14.78 22.22
CA HIS A 198 -11.76 -14.51 22.20
C HIS A 198 -11.39 -13.30 23.06
N GLY A 199 -12.19 -12.23 23.03
CA GLY A 199 -12.03 -11.07 23.91
C GLY A 199 -12.08 -11.47 25.39
N LEU A 200 -13.13 -12.20 25.78
CA LEU A 200 -13.26 -12.71 27.16
C LEU A 200 -12.11 -13.64 27.58
N ALA A 201 -11.66 -14.52 26.68
CA ALA A 201 -10.51 -15.38 26.93
C ALA A 201 -9.20 -14.59 27.11
N SER A 202 -9.03 -13.48 26.37
CA SER A 202 -7.89 -12.58 26.56
C SER A 202 -7.91 -11.91 27.93
N LEU A 203 -9.07 -11.53 28.46
CA LEU A 203 -9.18 -11.00 29.83
C LEU A 203 -8.70 -12.01 30.88
N LEU A 204 -9.14 -13.27 30.76
CA LEU A 204 -8.69 -14.35 31.65
C LEU A 204 -7.18 -14.57 31.57
N LYS A 205 -6.57 -14.42 30.39
CA LYS A 205 -5.10 -14.51 30.23
C LYS A 205 -4.38 -13.34 30.93
N TYR A 206 -4.93 -12.12 30.86
CA TYR A 206 -4.35 -10.96 31.53
C TYR A 206 -4.41 -11.06 33.06
N ASP A 207 -5.48 -11.67 33.59
CA ASP A 207 -5.61 -11.98 35.02
C ASP A 207 -4.70 -13.14 35.44
N TRP A 208 -4.66 -14.23 34.65
CA TRP A 208 -3.84 -15.39 34.95
C TRP A 208 -2.34 -15.08 34.91
N VAL A 209 -1.91 -14.22 33.98
CA VAL A 209 -0.52 -13.78 33.82
C VAL A 209 -0.40 -12.28 34.16
N PRO A 210 -0.35 -11.95 35.47
CA PRO A 210 -0.10 -10.58 35.90
C PRO A 210 1.34 -10.16 35.56
N VAL A 211 1.62 -8.86 35.68
CA VAL A 211 2.98 -8.34 35.53
C VAL A 211 3.90 -9.05 36.54
N PRO A 212 5.08 -9.57 36.14
CA PRO A 212 5.99 -10.24 37.06
C PRO A 212 6.26 -9.38 38.29
N LEU A 213 5.95 -9.90 39.48
CA LEU A 213 5.90 -9.13 40.72
C LEU A 213 7.22 -8.38 41.01
N VAL A 214 8.35 -8.98 40.62
CA VAL A 214 9.68 -8.37 40.76
C VAL A 214 9.79 -7.02 40.05
N TYR A 215 9.09 -6.84 38.93
CA TYR A 215 9.27 -5.67 38.08
C TYR A 215 8.66 -4.40 38.70
N PRO A 216 7.37 -4.37 39.10
CA PRO A 216 6.82 -3.27 39.89
C PRO A 216 7.58 -3.06 41.20
N GLN A 217 7.99 -4.14 41.89
CA GLN A 217 8.73 -4.05 43.15
C GLN A 217 10.05 -3.29 43.00
N VAL A 218 10.85 -3.62 41.98
CA VAL A 218 12.15 -2.96 41.73
C VAL A 218 11.95 -1.48 41.44
N ILE A 219 10.97 -1.13 40.62
CA ILE A 219 10.73 0.26 40.23
C ILE A 219 10.17 1.07 41.40
N PHE A 220 9.19 0.53 42.12
CA PHE A 220 8.62 1.18 43.30
C PHE A 220 9.66 1.34 44.41
N LEU A 221 10.57 0.38 44.58
CA LEU A 221 11.69 0.51 45.50
C LEU A 221 12.68 1.58 45.03
N ALA A 222 13.05 1.59 43.74
CA ALA A 222 14.00 2.56 43.19
C ALA A 222 13.52 4.01 43.36
N VAL A 223 12.25 4.30 43.05
CA VAL A 223 11.65 5.64 43.23
C VAL A 223 11.64 6.04 44.70
N ARG A 224 11.25 5.14 45.62
CA ARG A 224 11.24 5.44 47.06
C ARG A 224 12.65 5.63 47.61
N CYS A 225 13.61 4.78 47.24
CA CYS A 225 15.01 4.91 47.63
C CYS A 225 15.61 6.23 47.14
N TYR A 226 15.29 6.67 45.92
CA TYR A 226 15.72 7.97 45.41
C TYR A 226 15.25 9.11 46.33
N PHE A 227 13.98 9.15 46.71
CA PHE A 227 13.47 10.21 47.59
C PHE A 227 13.92 10.09 49.05
N ILE A 228 14.26 8.90 49.52
CA ILE A 228 14.94 8.70 50.82
C ILE A 228 16.34 9.33 50.78
N ILE A 229 17.11 9.11 49.71
CA ILE A 229 18.44 9.72 49.57
C ILE A 229 18.32 11.25 49.42
N CYS A 230 17.29 11.74 48.72
CA CYS A 230 17.01 13.19 48.62
C CYS A 230 16.75 13.86 49.98
N LEU A 231 16.27 13.14 51.00
CA LEU A 231 16.09 13.72 52.34
C LEU A 231 17.40 14.24 52.94
N ILE A 232 18.53 13.65 52.52
CA ILE A 232 19.88 14.05 52.95
C ILE A 232 20.57 14.85 51.83
N GLY A 233 20.65 14.30 50.62
CA GLY A 233 21.43 14.90 49.52
C GLY A 233 20.94 16.28 49.05
N ARG A 234 19.68 16.64 49.30
CA ARG A 234 19.11 17.94 48.89
C ARG A 234 18.95 18.95 50.03
N GLN A 235 19.59 18.72 51.18
CA GLN A 235 19.58 19.67 52.31
C GLN A 235 20.32 20.98 51.99
N PHE A 236 19.85 22.11 52.53
CA PHE A 236 20.48 23.42 52.37
C PHE A 236 21.56 23.63 53.43
N LEU A 237 22.80 23.91 52.99
CA LEU A 237 23.98 24.05 53.83
C LEU A 237 24.20 25.52 54.23
N VAL A 238 24.62 25.77 55.48
CA VAL A 238 24.72 27.13 56.07
C VAL A 238 26.07 27.80 55.77
N ARG A 239 27.12 27.02 55.47
CA ARG A 239 28.50 27.53 55.35
C ARG A 239 28.82 28.01 53.93
N GLN A 240 29.24 29.28 53.77
CA GLN A 240 29.75 29.81 52.50
C GLN A 240 31.07 29.13 52.13
N GLY A 241 31.07 28.33 51.06
CA GLY A 241 32.24 27.63 50.52
C GLY A 241 31.98 26.22 49.96
N ALA A 242 30.79 25.64 50.18
CA ALA A 242 30.45 24.26 49.79
C ALA A 242 29.67 24.14 48.44
N ARG A 243 29.18 25.26 47.88
CA ARG A 243 28.56 25.31 46.54
C ARG A 243 28.88 26.66 45.89
N ASP A 244 29.45 26.64 44.70
CA ASP A 244 29.64 27.83 43.84
C ASP A 244 28.31 28.41 43.28
N GLY A 245 27.17 28.24 43.97
CA GLY A 245 25.88 28.67 43.41
C GLY A 245 24.61 28.44 44.21
N SER A 246 24.56 28.75 45.51
CA SER A 246 23.25 28.95 46.17
C SER A 246 23.26 30.22 47.01
N ALA A 247 22.97 31.35 46.36
CA ALA A 247 22.82 32.66 47.00
C ALA A 247 21.57 32.78 47.90
N PHE A 248 20.71 31.76 47.94
CA PHE A 248 19.44 31.77 48.66
C PHE A 248 19.25 30.48 49.47
N ASP A 249 19.20 30.61 50.80
CA ASP A 249 18.86 29.54 51.75
C ASP A 249 17.34 29.56 52.00
N ILE A 250 16.61 28.78 51.21
CA ILE A 250 15.17 28.60 51.37
C ILE A 250 14.97 27.37 52.26
N TRP A 251 14.34 27.52 53.43
CA TRP A 251 14.11 26.39 54.35
C TRP A 251 13.31 25.23 53.73
N LEU A 252 12.53 25.51 52.69
CA LEU A 252 11.68 24.56 51.99
C LEU A 252 12.25 24.22 50.60
N PRO A 253 12.49 22.93 50.27
CA PRO A 253 13.06 22.53 48.98
C PRO A 253 11.97 22.47 47.89
N ILE A 254 11.49 23.64 47.45
CA ILE A 254 10.36 23.76 46.50
C ILE A 254 10.59 22.94 45.22
N THR A 255 11.79 23.00 44.64
CA THR A 255 12.11 22.27 43.40
C THR A 255 12.06 20.76 43.59
N THR A 256 12.60 20.24 44.69
CA THR A 256 12.55 18.81 45.02
C THR A 256 11.13 18.35 45.37
N MET A 257 10.31 19.21 45.98
CA MET A 257 8.89 18.93 46.20
C MET A 257 8.11 18.80 44.88
N VAL A 258 8.40 19.68 43.89
CA VAL A 258 7.81 19.54 42.54
C VAL A 258 8.27 18.24 41.89
N GLN A 259 9.56 17.89 41.98
CA GLN A 259 10.07 16.61 41.48
C GLN A 259 9.40 15.40 42.17
N PHE A 260 9.16 15.49 43.48
CA PHE A 260 8.42 14.48 44.24
C PHE A 260 7.02 14.27 43.67
N ILE A 261 6.26 15.36 43.51
CA ILE A 261 4.90 15.30 42.95
C ILE A 261 4.91 14.65 41.57
N VAL A 262 5.85 15.02 40.69
CA VAL A 262 5.94 14.47 39.34
C VAL A 262 6.29 12.98 39.35
N TYR A 263 7.38 12.55 39.99
CA TYR A 263 7.82 11.15 39.92
C TYR A 263 6.94 10.20 40.76
N MET A 264 6.52 10.63 41.96
CA MET A 264 5.61 9.81 42.78
C MET A 264 4.21 9.78 42.18
N GLY A 265 3.75 10.89 41.59
CA GLY A 265 2.48 10.93 40.85
C GLY A 265 2.51 10.02 39.63
N TRP A 266 3.59 10.05 38.86
CA TRP A 266 3.75 9.19 37.68
C TRP A 266 3.84 7.70 38.04
N MET A 267 4.50 7.36 39.15
CA MET A 267 4.47 6.01 39.73
C MET A 267 3.06 5.61 40.18
N LYS A 268 2.30 6.52 40.80
CA LYS A 268 0.93 6.28 41.24
C LYS A 268 -0.04 6.02 40.09
N VAL A 269 0.15 6.68 38.95
CA VAL A 269 -0.60 6.37 37.72
C VAL A 269 -0.38 4.92 37.30
N ALA A 270 0.87 4.44 37.28
CA ALA A 270 1.15 3.05 36.94
C ALA A 270 0.66 2.06 38.02
N GLU A 271 0.63 2.46 39.28
CA GLU A 271 0.08 1.65 40.38
C GLU A 271 -1.43 1.44 40.24
N ALA A 272 -2.18 2.51 39.97
CA ALA A 272 -3.63 2.45 39.77
C ALA A 272 -3.99 1.62 38.52
N LEU A 273 -3.29 1.82 37.41
CA LEU A 273 -3.58 1.11 36.16
C LEU A 273 -3.07 -0.34 36.12
N LEU A 274 -2.40 -0.81 37.18
CA LEU A 274 -1.79 -2.15 37.21
C LEU A 274 -2.85 -3.25 37.25
N ASN A 275 -3.99 -2.99 37.91
CA ASN A 275 -5.15 -3.86 37.93
C ASN A 275 -6.44 -3.05 37.74
N PRO A 276 -6.85 -2.77 36.48
CA PRO A 276 -8.00 -1.91 36.21
C PRO A 276 -9.36 -2.57 36.43
N LEU A 277 -9.40 -3.78 36.97
CA LEU A 277 -10.61 -4.54 37.28
C LEU A 277 -10.88 -4.60 38.80
N GLY A 278 -10.15 -3.79 39.57
CA GLY A 278 -10.23 -3.67 41.01
C GLY A 278 -11.44 -2.87 41.50
N GLU A 279 -11.25 -2.10 42.57
CA GLU A 279 -12.29 -1.28 43.21
C GLU A 279 -11.86 0.19 43.37
N ASP A 280 -10.81 0.62 42.66
CA ASP A 280 -10.35 2.00 42.68
C ASP A 280 -11.29 2.89 41.83
N ASP A 281 -11.33 4.20 42.13
CA ASP A 281 -12.24 5.15 41.48
C ASP A 281 -12.05 5.26 39.95
N ASP A 282 -10.84 4.96 39.46
CA ASP A 282 -10.46 4.99 38.03
C ASP A 282 -10.55 3.59 37.36
N ASP A 283 -10.95 2.55 38.10
CA ASP A 283 -11.10 1.20 37.54
C ASP A 283 -12.33 1.11 36.62
N LEU A 284 -12.35 0.05 35.80
CA LEU A 284 -13.44 -0.17 34.86
C LEU A 284 -14.72 -0.56 35.60
N GLU A 285 -15.79 0.19 35.31
CA GLU A 285 -17.16 -0.03 35.81
C GLU A 285 -17.80 -1.29 35.19
N CYS A 286 -17.29 -2.47 35.58
CA CYS A 286 -17.67 -3.76 35.00
C CYS A 286 -19.15 -4.09 35.22
N ASN A 287 -19.72 -3.69 36.36
CA ASN A 287 -21.15 -3.86 36.63
C ASN A 287 -22.04 -3.08 35.64
N TYR A 288 -21.66 -1.84 35.33
CA TYR A 288 -22.34 -1.03 34.32
C TYR A 288 -22.24 -1.65 32.93
N ILE A 289 -21.08 -2.19 32.57
CA ILE A 289 -20.88 -2.82 31.25
C ILE A 289 -21.80 -4.03 31.07
N ILE A 290 -21.93 -4.89 32.08
CA ILE A 290 -22.86 -6.04 32.04
C ILE A 290 -24.31 -5.55 31.84
N ASP A 291 -24.73 -4.54 32.60
CA ASP A 291 -26.09 -4.00 32.53
C ASP A 291 -26.38 -3.33 31.19
N LYS A 292 -25.44 -2.51 30.70
CA LYS A 292 -25.52 -1.89 29.37
C LYS A 292 -25.63 -2.96 28.30
N ASN A 293 -24.75 -3.96 28.32
CA ASN A 293 -24.74 -4.99 27.29
C ASN A 293 -26.03 -5.80 27.29
N LEU A 294 -26.57 -6.13 28.47
CA LEU A 294 -27.85 -6.83 28.54
C LEU A 294 -29.00 -5.96 28.00
N ILE A 295 -29.13 -4.73 28.49
CA ILE A 295 -30.25 -3.84 28.13
C ILE A 295 -30.18 -3.43 26.65
N THR A 296 -29.03 -2.93 26.21
CA THR A 296 -28.83 -2.48 24.82
C THR A 296 -28.92 -3.66 23.85
N GLY A 297 -28.31 -4.80 24.18
CA GLY A 297 -28.38 -5.99 23.34
C GLY A 297 -29.82 -6.47 23.15
N ILE A 298 -30.61 -6.52 24.23
CA ILE A 298 -32.03 -6.87 24.18
C ILE A 298 -32.82 -5.87 23.33
N GLU A 299 -32.62 -4.57 23.53
CA GLU A 299 -33.32 -3.53 22.77
C GLU A 299 -32.99 -3.60 21.27
N ILE A 300 -31.75 -3.91 20.90
CA ILE A 300 -31.35 -4.06 19.49
C ILE A 300 -32.07 -5.24 18.82
N VAL A 301 -32.19 -6.39 19.51
CA VAL A 301 -32.80 -7.60 18.94
C VAL A 301 -34.33 -7.61 19.00
N GLU A 302 -34.92 -6.77 19.87
CA GLU A 302 -36.37 -6.66 20.06
C GLU A 302 -36.98 -5.43 19.41
N GLY A 303 -36.34 -4.26 19.52
CA GLY A 303 -36.88 -2.96 19.12
C GLY A 303 -37.42 -2.94 17.67
N PRO A 304 -36.70 -3.47 16.67
CA PRO A 304 -37.21 -3.59 15.32
C PRO A 304 -38.38 -4.57 15.19
N TRP A 305 -38.54 -5.54 16.09
CA TRP A 305 -39.48 -6.66 15.95
C TRP A 305 -40.64 -6.62 16.97
N ALA A 306 -40.81 -5.51 17.69
CA ALA A 306 -41.86 -5.38 18.71
C ALA A 306 -43.27 -5.32 18.07
N PRO A 307 -44.25 -6.06 18.60
CA PRO A 307 -45.61 -6.10 18.05
C PRO A 307 -46.31 -4.74 18.20
N GLN A 308 -46.98 -4.28 17.13
CA GLN A 308 -47.73 -3.03 17.16
C GLN A 308 -49.10 -3.21 17.81
N SER A 309 -49.58 -2.18 18.53
CA SER A 309 -50.97 -2.07 19.01
C SER A 309 -51.90 -1.52 17.91
N THR A 310 -51.72 -1.95 16.66
CA THR A 310 -52.53 -1.57 15.49
C THR A 310 -53.39 -2.77 15.11
N GLY A 311 -54.65 -2.55 14.74
CA GLY A 311 -55.68 -3.59 14.57
C GLY A 311 -55.46 -4.62 13.43
N TYR A 312 -54.24 -4.77 12.92
CA TYR A 312 -53.83 -5.66 11.84
C TYR A 312 -52.58 -6.49 12.23
N ALA A 313 -52.65 -7.19 13.38
CA ALA A 313 -51.50 -7.87 13.98
C ALA A 313 -50.81 -8.92 13.08
N LEU A 314 -51.55 -9.66 12.25
CA LEU A 314 -51.02 -10.85 11.55
C LEU A 314 -50.06 -10.58 10.38
N VAL A 315 -50.06 -9.38 9.79
CA VAL A 315 -49.20 -9.05 8.62
C VAL A 315 -47.95 -8.28 9.05
N GLU A 316 -48.03 -7.55 10.16
CA GLU A 316 -46.93 -6.74 10.68
C GLU A 316 -45.96 -7.52 11.59
N GLU A 317 -46.36 -8.68 12.10
CA GLU A 317 -45.52 -9.59 12.91
C GLU A 317 -44.29 -10.13 12.17
N GLY A 318 -44.22 -10.03 10.83
CA GLY A 318 -43.11 -10.52 10.02
C GLY A 318 -42.05 -9.49 9.63
N LEU A 319 -42.21 -8.19 9.97
CA LEU A 319 -41.40 -7.11 9.40
C LEU A 319 -40.70 -6.26 10.47
N ALA A 320 -39.42 -5.98 10.23
CA ALA A 320 -38.65 -5.08 11.07
C ALA A 320 -39.11 -3.62 10.92
N LYS A 321 -39.30 -2.93 12.04
CA LYS A 321 -39.65 -1.52 12.15
C LYS A 321 -38.47 -0.66 11.73
N ILE A 322 -38.56 -0.14 10.52
CA ILE A 322 -37.65 0.87 9.97
C ILE A 322 -38.40 2.19 9.73
N PRO A 323 -37.74 3.35 9.81
CA PRO A 323 -38.35 4.61 9.40
C PRO A 323 -38.84 4.54 7.95
N THR A 324 -39.99 5.16 7.66
CA THR A 324 -40.50 5.27 6.30
C THR A 324 -39.47 5.99 5.42
N GLN A 325 -39.04 5.35 4.34
CA GLN A 325 -38.06 5.92 3.42
C GLN A 325 -38.68 7.14 2.70
N LYS A 326 -38.09 8.31 2.88
CA LYS A 326 -38.49 9.58 2.27
C LYS A 326 -37.28 10.19 1.58
N LYS A 327 -37.52 10.99 0.53
CA LYS A 327 -36.49 11.86 -0.02
C LYS A 327 -35.97 12.77 1.09
N ASP A 328 -34.66 12.82 1.27
CA ASP A 328 -34.02 13.71 2.24
C ASP A 328 -34.16 15.18 1.80
N GLU A 329 -33.89 16.11 2.72
CA GLU A 329 -34.03 17.55 2.47
C GLU A 329 -33.03 18.09 1.43
N PHE A 330 -32.00 17.32 1.09
CA PHE A 330 -31.00 17.67 0.09
C PHE A 330 -31.27 17.04 -1.28
N TRP A 331 -32.33 16.22 -1.40
CA TRP A 331 -32.72 15.55 -2.62
C TRP A 331 -33.02 16.55 -3.75
N GLY A 332 -32.19 16.57 -4.79
CA GLY A 332 -32.31 17.47 -5.95
C GLY A 332 -31.56 18.80 -5.83
N SER A 333 -30.81 19.03 -4.74
CA SER A 333 -29.87 20.15 -4.65
C SER A 333 -28.48 19.74 -5.15
N HIS A 334 -27.90 20.51 -6.08
CA HIS A 334 -26.51 20.30 -6.52
C HIS A 334 -25.46 20.79 -5.50
N LYS A 335 -25.87 21.52 -4.45
CA LYS A 335 -24.98 22.00 -3.37
C LYS A 335 -25.64 21.76 -2.01
N ILE A 336 -25.03 20.90 -1.21
CA ILE A 336 -25.49 20.53 0.12
C ILE A 336 -24.88 21.50 1.14
N ALA A 337 -25.71 22.21 1.91
CA ALA A 337 -25.28 23.14 2.94
C ALA A 337 -26.07 22.90 4.25
N PRO A 338 -25.50 22.18 5.22
CA PRO A 338 -26.14 21.95 6.51
C PRO A 338 -26.31 23.26 7.31
N LEU A 339 -27.39 23.37 8.08
CA LEU A 339 -27.62 24.50 8.98
C LEU A 339 -26.77 24.37 10.25
N TYR A 340 -26.20 25.49 10.71
CA TYR A 340 -25.46 25.58 11.97
C TYR A 340 -26.26 26.37 12.99
N SER A 341 -26.13 26.02 14.28
CA SER A 341 -26.67 26.85 15.36
C SER A 341 -26.00 28.24 15.38
N LEU A 342 -26.65 29.25 15.96
CA LEU A 342 -26.12 30.62 16.07
C LEU A 342 -24.73 30.67 16.70
N ASP A 343 -24.42 29.80 17.65
CA ASP A 343 -23.11 29.77 18.31
C ASP A 343 -22.06 28.97 17.54
N SER A 344 -22.46 27.89 16.85
CA SER A 344 -21.55 27.15 15.96
C SER A 344 -21.22 27.92 14.69
N ALA A 345 -22.16 28.74 14.18
CA ALA A 345 -21.95 29.59 13.00
C ALA A 345 -20.97 30.76 13.27
N LYS A 346 -20.80 31.17 14.54
CA LYS A 346 -19.80 32.15 14.96
C LYS A 346 -18.38 31.56 15.00
N ARG A 347 -18.25 30.23 15.08
CA ARG A 347 -16.96 29.55 15.08
C ARG A 347 -16.41 29.55 13.66
N SER A 348 -15.14 29.89 13.51
CA SER A 348 -14.47 29.81 12.22
C SER A 348 -14.36 28.36 11.79
N VAL A 349 -15.00 28.01 10.68
CA VAL A 349 -14.79 26.72 10.01
C VAL A 349 -13.48 26.83 9.23
N HIS A 350 -12.51 26.00 9.60
CA HIS A 350 -11.23 25.88 8.90
C HIS A 350 -11.25 24.58 8.09
N PRO A 351 -11.86 24.55 6.89
CA PRO A 351 -11.75 23.38 6.04
C PRO A 351 -10.27 23.11 5.76
N LEU A 352 -9.88 21.85 5.65
CA LEU A 352 -8.51 21.46 5.34
C LEU A 352 -8.25 21.75 3.86
N ILE A 353 -7.99 23.02 3.50
CA ILE A 353 -7.71 23.43 2.11
C ILE A 353 -6.24 23.12 1.74
N GLY A 354 -5.44 22.57 2.65
CA GLY A 354 -3.99 22.38 2.46
C GLY A 354 -3.21 23.69 2.65
N SER A 355 -2.01 23.61 3.22
CA SER A 355 -1.14 24.76 3.50
C SER A 355 -0.73 25.54 2.25
N ALA A 356 -0.77 24.90 1.07
CA ALA A 356 -0.41 25.50 -0.21
C ALA A 356 -1.56 26.27 -0.92
N ALA A 357 -2.82 26.11 -0.51
CA ALA A 357 -3.96 26.70 -1.23
C ALA A 357 -4.11 28.22 -1.11
N LYS A 358 -3.24 28.89 -0.33
CA LYS A 358 -3.22 30.35 -0.15
C LYS A 358 -2.09 31.06 -0.90
N ILE A 359 -1.40 30.40 -1.82
CA ILE A 359 -0.50 31.09 -2.75
C ILE A 359 -1.34 31.91 -3.72
N ASN A 360 -1.44 33.21 -3.45
CA ASN A 360 -2.16 34.19 -4.26
C ASN A 360 -1.22 34.81 -5.30
N LEU A 361 -1.37 34.40 -6.57
CA LEU A 361 -0.94 35.20 -7.72
C LEU A 361 -2.10 36.16 -8.05
N VAL A 362 -1.90 37.47 -7.90
CA VAL A 362 -2.94 38.48 -8.17
C VAL A 362 -2.51 39.41 -9.30
N LYS A 363 -3.46 39.77 -10.20
CA LYS A 363 -3.95 41.16 -10.47
C LYS A 363 -4.71 41.26 -11.83
N ASN A 364 -6.02 40.94 -11.88
CA ASN A 364 -7.20 41.87 -11.87
C ASN A 364 -7.51 42.55 -13.23
N LYS A 365 -8.74 42.92 -13.65
CA LYS A 365 -9.89 43.62 -13.01
C LYS A 365 -11.03 43.72 -14.06
N GLU A 366 -12.32 43.67 -13.65
CA GLU A 366 -13.57 44.15 -14.33
C GLU A 366 -14.67 43.07 -14.27
N GLU A 367 -15.76 43.10 -13.49
CA GLU A 367 -16.35 44.05 -12.56
C GLU A 367 -17.09 43.26 -11.46
N ILE A 368 -16.62 43.43 -10.23
CA ILE A 368 -17.33 43.16 -8.98
C ILE A 368 -17.64 44.53 -8.41
N ILE A 369 -18.86 44.78 -7.92
CA ILE A 369 -19.05 45.88 -6.95
C ILE A 369 -19.88 45.43 -5.75
N MET A 370 -19.31 45.80 -4.60
CA MET A 370 -19.66 45.44 -3.23
C MET A 370 -20.38 46.59 -2.51
N THR A 371 -21.50 46.23 -1.85
CA THR A 371 -21.89 46.55 -0.44
C THR A 371 -22.27 48.00 -0.02
N PRO A 372 -22.91 48.17 1.16
CA PRO A 372 -22.12 48.63 2.31
C PRO A 372 -22.47 48.03 3.68
N HIS A 373 -21.50 48.20 4.59
CA HIS A 373 -21.61 48.03 6.05
C HIS A 373 -22.07 49.35 6.72
N LYS A 374 -22.61 49.23 7.95
CA LYS A 374 -23.62 50.07 8.65
C LYS A 374 -23.59 51.62 8.63
N ASN A 375 -22.50 52.35 8.35
CA ASN A 375 -22.44 53.80 8.61
C ASN A 375 -22.79 54.74 7.44
N LYS A 376 -22.89 54.24 6.20
CA LYS A 376 -23.15 55.09 5.03
C LYS A 376 -24.60 55.12 4.56
N LEU A 377 -25.47 54.30 5.17
CA LEU A 377 -26.92 54.40 4.93
C LEU A 377 -27.46 55.74 5.45
N SER A 378 -26.87 56.31 6.50
CA SER A 378 -27.41 57.43 7.26
C SER A 378 -27.29 58.81 6.63
N GLU A 379 -26.58 58.98 5.51
CA GLU A 379 -26.34 60.30 4.87
C GLU A 379 -27.11 60.50 3.55
N MET A 380 -27.83 59.50 3.06
CA MET A 380 -28.61 59.56 1.81
C MET A 380 -30.04 60.08 2.05
N THR A 381 -30.65 60.80 1.09
CA THR A 381 -32.05 61.23 1.22
C THR A 381 -33.03 60.06 1.08
N GLU A 382 -34.19 60.16 1.73
CA GLU A 382 -35.15 59.03 1.90
C GLU A 382 -35.69 58.42 0.59
N GLN A 383 -35.70 59.16 -0.52
CA GLN A 383 -36.08 58.63 -1.84
C GLN A 383 -34.92 57.96 -2.58
N GLU A 384 -33.70 58.46 -2.42
CA GLU A 384 -32.47 57.89 -3.00
C GLU A 384 -32.08 56.59 -2.30
N GLN A 385 -32.30 56.50 -0.99
CA GLN A 385 -32.26 55.23 -0.26
C GLN A 385 -33.25 54.22 -0.85
N LYS A 386 -34.47 54.65 -1.18
CA LYS A 386 -35.54 53.79 -1.70
C LYS A 386 -35.35 53.37 -3.18
N SER A 387 -34.59 54.10 -3.99
CA SER A 387 -34.30 53.75 -5.40
C SER A 387 -33.16 52.74 -5.53
N HIS A 388 -32.09 52.88 -4.75
CA HIS A 388 -31.00 51.91 -4.71
C HIS A 388 -31.37 50.63 -3.94
N LEU A 389 -32.39 50.69 -3.06
CA LEU A 389 -32.98 49.53 -2.40
C LEU A 389 -34.00 48.76 -3.25
N ARG A 390 -34.17 49.05 -4.55
CA ARG A 390 -35.01 48.21 -5.42
C ARG A 390 -34.38 47.98 -6.81
N ARG A 391 -33.88 46.77 -7.03
CA ARG A 391 -34.61 45.62 -7.64
C ARG A 391 -34.61 45.79 -9.18
N VAL A 392 -34.03 44.83 -9.94
CA VAL A 392 -34.76 43.70 -10.62
C VAL A 392 -34.61 43.78 -12.16
N ARG A 393 -34.93 42.83 -13.07
CA ARG A 393 -35.56 41.48 -13.15
C ARG A 393 -35.33 40.97 -14.60
N VAL A 394 -35.31 39.66 -14.80
CA VAL A 394 -36.19 39.02 -15.80
C VAL A 394 -37.00 38.01 -14.97
N GLY A 395 -38.14 38.36 -14.39
CA GLY A 395 -39.26 39.04 -15.01
C GLY A 395 -40.42 38.06 -15.10
N ASP A 396 -40.13 36.82 -15.49
CA ASP A 396 -41.13 35.79 -15.82
C ASP A 396 -41.21 34.63 -14.82
N HIS A 397 -40.34 34.63 -13.81
CA HIS A 397 -40.31 33.58 -12.80
C HIS A 397 -41.66 33.36 -12.09
N ASN A 398 -42.57 34.35 -12.06
CA ASN A 398 -43.76 34.28 -11.21
C ASN A 398 -45.12 34.57 -11.89
N SER A 399 -45.22 34.85 -13.20
CA SER A 399 -46.53 35.15 -13.81
C SER A 399 -47.28 33.91 -14.35
N HIS A 400 -46.56 32.84 -14.73
CA HIS A 400 -47.17 31.58 -15.22
C HIS A 400 -47.24 30.47 -14.14
N HIS A 401 -46.53 30.65 -13.03
CA HIS A 401 -46.59 29.71 -11.90
C HIS A 401 -47.99 29.58 -11.27
N GLU A 402 -48.95 30.45 -11.60
CA GLU A 402 -50.25 30.51 -10.92
C GLU A 402 -51.52 30.27 -11.77
N LYS A 403 -51.51 30.35 -13.11
CA LYS A 403 -52.77 30.18 -13.87
C LYS A 403 -53.13 28.75 -14.31
N MET A 404 -52.20 27.81 -14.34
CA MET A 404 -52.45 26.40 -14.75
C MET A 404 -52.02 25.36 -13.70
N ARG A 405 -51.70 25.80 -12.48
CA ARG A 405 -51.74 24.94 -11.28
C ARG A 405 -53.18 24.51 -10.93
N SER A 406 -54.18 24.97 -11.66
CA SER A 406 -55.56 25.01 -11.19
C SER A 406 -56.59 24.20 -11.98
N HIS A 407 -56.29 23.56 -13.13
CA HIS A 407 -57.37 22.81 -13.82
C HIS A 407 -57.29 21.28 -13.91
N GLU A 408 -56.14 20.59 -13.92
CA GLU A 408 -56.21 19.12 -14.01
C GLU A 408 -55.01 18.43 -13.33
N LYS A 409 -54.95 18.07 -12.04
CA LYS A 409 -55.94 17.81 -10.98
C LYS A 409 -57.20 17.01 -11.32
N GLU A 410 -57.36 16.52 -12.56
CA GLU A 410 -58.50 15.65 -12.92
C GLU A 410 -58.13 14.27 -13.50
N HIS A 411 -56.89 13.97 -13.93
CA HIS A 411 -56.65 12.69 -14.66
C HIS A 411 -55.32 11.97 -14.33
N SER A 412 -55.27 11.27 -13.19
CA SER A 412 -54.10 10.55 -12.65
C SER A 412 -53.61 9.34 -13.49
N PRO A 413 -52.37 8.83 -13.26
CA PRO A 413 -51.72 7.78 -14.06
C PRO A 413 -52.44 6.41 -14.06
N ASP A 414 -53.17 6.08 -13.00
CA ASP A 414 -53.99 4.85 -12.92
C ASP A 414 -55.27 4.90 -13.80
N SER A 415 -55.64 6.09 -14.26
CA SER A 415 -56.72 6.27 -15.24
C SER A 415 -56.25 6.26 -16.71
N ALA A 416 -54.95 6.41 -16.96
CA ALA A 416 -54.35 6.30 -18.29
C ALA A 416 -54.13 4.83 -18.71
N LEU A 417 -53.74 3.97 -17.74
CA LEU A 417 -53.57 2.53 -17.93
C LEU A 417 -54.89 1.78 -18.22
N ASN A 418 -56.04 2.30 -17.78
CA ASN A 418 -57.35 1.73 -18.09
C ASN A 418 -58.00 2.30 -19.37
N ARG A 419 -57.61 3.50 -19.84
CA ARG A 419 -58.14 4.11 -21.09
C ARG A 419 -57.43 3.68 -22.37
N ILE A 420 -56.15 3.30 -22.31
CA ILE A 420 -55.41 2.78 -23.48
C ILE A 420 -55.82 1.33 -23.80
N ARG A 421 -56.23 0.56 -22.77
CA ARG A 421 -56.70 -0.83 -22.89
C ARG A 421 -58.07 -0.96 -23.55
N ASP A 422 -58.90 0.09 -23.49
CA ASP A 422 -60.27 0.11 -24.03
C ASP A 422 -60.40 0.84 -25.38
N ARG A 423 -59.41 1.66 -25.80
CA ARG A 423 -59.44 2.43 -27.07
C ARG A 423 -58.86 1.73 -28.30
N ALA A 424 -58.15 0.60 -28.15
CA ALA A 424 -57.66 -0.18 -29.29
C ALA A 424 -58.57 -1.38 -29.67
N LYS A 425 -59.72 -1.53 -29.00
CA LYS A 425 -60.67 -2.63 -29.18
C LYS A 425 -61.88 -2.31 -30.08
N GLN A 426 -62.04 -1.09 -30.60
CA GLN A 426 -63.17 -0.75 -31.48
C GLN A 426 -62.74 0.22 -32.59
N GLU A 427 -62.72 -0.29 -33.83
CA GLU A 427 -62.48 0.38 -35.13
C GLU A 427 -61.05 0.31 -35.69
N PHE A 428 -60.78 -0.29 -36.85
CA PHE A 428 -61.54 -1.21 -37.69
C PHE A 428 -60.49 -1.94 -38.55
N VAL A 429 -60.62 -3.26 -38.62
CA VAL A 429 -60.00 -4.11 -39.61
C VAL A 429 -60.52 -3.71 -40.98
N GLN A 430 -59.66 -3.52 -42.00
CA GLN A 430 -59.87 -4.10 -43.34
C GLN A 430 -58.78 -3.80 -44.38
N TYR A 431 -58.30 -4.89 -44.99
CA TYR A 431 -57.77 -5.04 -46.36
C TYR A 431 -56.40 -4.39 -46.72
N TYR A 432 -55.47 -5.02 -47.46
CA TYR A 432 -55.52 -6.21 -48.32
C TYR A 432 -54.11 -6.81 -48.52
N HIS A 433 -54.08 -8.14 -48.67
CA HIS A 433 -53.11 -8.90 -49.47
C HIS A 433 -52.95 -8.35 -50.91
N ASN A 434 -51.74 -8.36 -51.46
CA ASN A 434 -51.37 -8.78 -52.84
C ASN A 434 -50.09 -8.05 -53.29
N GLY A 435 -49.08 -8.82 -53.67
CA GLY A 435 -47.77 -8.31 -54.06
C GLY A 435 -47.79 -7.35 -55.24
N LYS A 436 -46.78 -6.46 -55.25
CA LYS A 436 -46.07 -5.95 -56.43
C LYS A 436 -44.97 -4.96 -56.02
N TYR A 437 -43.81 -5.11 -56.65
CA TYR A 437 -42.73 -4.13 -56.78
C TYR A 437 -43.22 -2.84 -57.45
N THR A 438 -42.69 -1.65 -57.07
CA THR A 438 -41.89 -0.70 -57.89
C THR A 438 -41.88 0.75 -57.36
N GLN A 439 -40.66 1.27 -57.12
CA GLN A 439 -40.03 2.51 -57.64
C GLN A 439 -40.85 3.79 -57.97
N ASN A 440 -40.36 4.93 -57.44
CA ASN A 440 -40.12 6.27 -58.05
C ASN A 440 -40.57 7.44 -57.14
N VAL A 441 -39.67 8.22 -56.53
CA VAL A 441 -38.78 9.34 -57.01
C VAL A 441 -39.52 10.70 -57.07
N HIS A 442 -38.79 11.76 -56.63
CA HIS A 442 -38.96 13.22 -56.84
C HIS A 442 -39.68 14.02 -55.72
N THR A 443 -39.22 15.18 -55.21
CA THR A 443 -37.96 15.98 -55.31
C THR A 443 -38.07 17.21 -54.39
N ASN A 444 -36.91 17.83 -54.10
CA ASN A 444 -36.66 19.24 -53.74
C ASN A 444 -37.06 19.69 -52.33
N GLY A 445 -36.23 20.32 -51.52
CA GLY A 445 -34.98 21.05 -51.78
C GLY A 445 -35.08 22.43 -51.14
N GLN A 446 -33.98 22.88 -50.50
CA GLN A 446 -33.69 24.31 -50.23
C GLN A 446 -34.58 24.98 -49.15
N ASP A 447 -34.11 25.76 -48.16
CA ASP A 447 -32.95 26.64 -48.12
C ASP A 447 -32.63 27.09 -46.66
N TRP A 448 -31.33 27.04 -46.35
CA TRP A 448 -30.49 28.07 -45.69
C TRP A 448 -30.25 28.04 -44.17
N ALA A 449 -29.04 27.55 -43.88
CA ALA A 449 -28.07 28.15 -42.98
C ALA A 449 -28.13 29.69 -42.90
N ARG A 450 -28.25 30.19 -41.66
CA ARG A 450 -27.48 31.29 -41.05
C ARG A 450 -27.39 30.91 -39.56
N GLY A 451 -26.24 30.64 -38.96
CA GLY A 451 -25.03 31.44 -38.98
C GLY A 451 -25.12 32.43 -37.82
N GLU A 452 -24.59 32.04 -36.66
CA GLU A 452 -23.76 32.93 -35.83
C GLU A 452 -23.06 32.16 -34.69
N SER A 453 -21.77 32.39 -34.66
CA SER A 453 -20.66 31.85 -33.88
C SER A 453 -20.64 32.20 -32.39
N ALA A 454 -20.13 31.28 -31.55
CA ALA A 454 -19.13 31.52 -30.47
C ALA A 454 -18.98 30.29 -29.53
N PRO A 455 -17.87 30.07 -28.80
CA PRO A 455 -16.48 30.45 -29.07
C PRO A 455 -15.46 29.37 -28.59
N TRP A 456 -14.95 28.52 -29.47
CA TRP A 456 -13.64 27.85 -29.29
C TRP A 456 -12.88 27.81 -30.62
N GLY A 457 -12.86 28.95 -31.31
CA GLY A 457 -12.07 29.14 -32.52
C GLY A 457 -10.64 29.56 -32.17
N ILE A 458 -9.67 28.68 -32.45
CA ILE A 458 -8.29 29.10 -32.67
C ILE A 458 -8.27 29.76 -34.06
N ARG A 459 -8.24 31.09 -34.10
CA ARG A 459 -7.75 31.83 -35.28
C ARG A 459 -6.26 32.10 -35.04
N ALA A 460 -5.40 31.47 -35.83
CA ALA A 460 -4.07 32.01 -36.11
C ALA A 460 -4.15 32.81 -37.43
N PRO A 461 -3.66 34.06 -37.49
CA PRO A 461 -3.57 34.83 -38.72
C PRO A 461 -2.38 34.33 -39.56
N MET A 462 -2.60 34.17 -40.86
CA MET A 462 -1.52 34.05 -41.85
C MET A 462 -0.74 35.37 -41.92
N THR A 463 0.56 35.32 -41.63
CA THR A 463 1.56 36.16 -42.31
C THR A 463 2.90 35.44 -42.36
N ASN A 464 3.30 35.10 -43.59
CA ASN A 464 4.65 35.05 -44.18
C ASN A 464 5.85 34.84 -43.24
N ASN A 465 6.55 33.69 -43.37
CA ASN A 465 7.94 33.57 -43.84
C ASN A 465 8.69 32.31 -43.31
N TYR A 466 9.21 31.51 -44.26
CA TYR A 466 10.45 30.70 -44.28
C TYR A 466 10.62 29.35 -43.52
N VAL A 467 10.89 28.32 -44.33
CA VAL A 467 12.03 27.36 -44.39
C VAL A 467 12.08 26.24 -43.33
N ILE A 468 12.00 24.99 -43.81
CA ILE A 468 12.12 23.75 -43.01
C ILE A 468 13.44 23.04 -43.34
N GLY A 469 14.21 22.75 -42.28
CA GLY A 469 15.33 21.81 -42.27
C GLY A 469 14.92 20.45 -41.72
N ASN A 470 15.71 19.42 -42.02
CA ASN A 470 15.44 18.00 -41.89
C ASN A 470 15.01 17.51 -40.48
N ASP A 471 14.25 16.41 -40.54
CA ASP A 471 13.92 15.45 -39.48
C ASP A 471 12.72 15.82 -38.58
N ASN A 472 11.52 15.37 -39.00
CA ASN A 472 10.51 14.65 -38.20
C ASN A 472 9.22 14.42 -39.02
N VAL A 473 8.57 13.27 -38.80
CA VAL A 473 7.31 12.85 -39.45
C VAL A 473 6.15 13.71 -38.97
N VAL A 474 5.32 14.21 -39.88
CA VAL A 474 4.16 15.02 -39.50
C VAL A 474 2.92 14.73 -40.35
N PHE A 475 1.77 14.65 -39.67
CA PHE A 475 0.45 14.53 -40.28
C PHE A 475 0.00 15.86 -40.90
N LEU A 476 -0.14 15.87 -42.22
CA LEU A 476 -0.72 16.97 -42.98
C LEU A 476 -1.73 16.41 -43.98
N THR A 477 -3.02 16.70 -43.79
CA THR A 477 -4.08 16.19 -44.67
C THR A 477 -4.19 17.11 -45.90
N LEU A 478 -3.57 16.73 -47.02
CA LEU A 478 -3.74 17.39 -48.32
C LEU A 478 -4.51 16.47 -49.27
N LEU A 479 -5.69 16.94 -49.71
CA LEU A 479 -6.54 16.28 -50.70
C LEU A 479 -6.01 16.54 -52.13
N ALA A 480 -5.52 15.50 -52.80
CA ALA A 480 -5.41 15.45 -54.26
C ALA A 480 -5.65 14.01 -54.74
N VAL A 481 -6.15 13.83 -55.98
CA VAL A 481 -6.86 12.66 -56.56
C VAL A 481 -5.96 11.78 -57.46
N ALA A 482 -6.11 10.43 -57.39
CA ALA A 482 -5.84 9.42 -58.44
C ALA A 482 -6.08 7.97 -57.90
N ASN A 483 -6.58 7.08 -58.77
CA ASN A 483 -7.17 5.74 -58.54
C ASN A 483 -6.18 4.57 -58.31
N ALA A 484 -6.55 3.59 -57.45
CA ALA A 484 -6.71 2.14 -57.74
C ALA A 484 -6.90 1.29 -56.44
N THR A 485 -7.81 0.31 -56.50
CA THR A 485 -8.42 -0.62 -55.50
C THR A 485 -7.56 -1.83 -55.03
N PRO A 486 -8.04 -2.75 -54.13
CA PRO A 486 -9.23 -2.74 -53.24
C PRO A 486 -8.90 -3.06 -51.75
N GLY A 487 -9.60 -2.44 -50.80
CA GLY A 487 -9.49 -2.80 -49.37
C GLY A 487 -10.81 -2.86 -48.61
N CYS A 488 -11.94 -2.95 -49.31
CA CYS A 488 -13.25 -2.89 -48.69
C CYS A 488 -14.28 -3.63 -49.55
N VAL A 489 -15.11 -4.48 -48.92
CA VAL A 489 -16.29 -5.08 -49.57
C VAL A 489 -17.44 -4.08 -49.45
N PRO A 490 -17.82 -3.37 -50.53
CA PRO A 490 -18.76 -2.27 -50.43
C PRO A 490 -20.21 -2.77 -50.38
N ARG A 491 -21.03 -2.09 -49.58
CA ARG A 491 -22.49 -2.16 -49.61
C ARG A 491 -23.03 -0.76 -49.85
N ASP A 492 -23.73 -0.63 -50.97
CA ASP A 492 -24.27 0.65 -51.43
C ASP A 492 -25.58 0.99 -50.73
N TYR A 493 -25.71 2.25 -50.34
CA TYR A 493 -26.90 2.90 -49.78
C TYR A 493 -27.24 4.16 -50.61
N PRO A 494 -28.47 4.70 -50.49
CA PRO A 494 -28.92 5.83 -51.31
C PRO A 494 -28.03 7.08 -51.23
N ASP A 495 -27.40 7.32 -50.06
CA ASP A 495 -26.57 8.49 -49.78
C ASP A 495 -25.06 8.18 -49.69
N GLY A 496 -24.64 6.96 -50.06
CA GLY A 496 -23.23 6.57 -50.08
C GLY A 496 -22.99 5.07 -49.92
N MET A 497 -21.72 4.66 -49.90
CA MET A 497 -21.33 3.26 -49.72
C MET A 497 -20.61 3.05 -48.37
N VAL A 498 -20.83 1.89 -47.74
CA VAL A 498 -20.16 1.46 -46.51
C VAL A 498 -19.41 0.17 -46.72
N CYS A 499 -18.33 -0.04 -45.96
CA CYS A 499 -17.56 -1.28 -45.98
C CYS A 499 -18.17 -2.30 -45.03
N VAL A 500 -18.28 -3.55 -45.46
CA VAL A 500 -18.95 -4.60 -44.69
C VAL A 500 -17.95 -5.54 -44.06
N CYS A 501 -17.95 -5.58 -42.73
CA CYS A 501 -17.34 -6.64 -41.94
C CYS A 501 -18.36 -7.78 -41.71
N ASN A 502 -17.94 -9.03 -41.87
CA ASN A 502 -18.76 -10.23 -41.67
C ASN A 502 -17.96 -11.32 -40.94
N SER A 503 -18.57 -12.50 -40.74
CA SER A 503 -17.97 -13.62 -40.01
C SER A 503 -16.70 -14.23 -40.62
N THR A 504 -16.33 -13.83 -41.84
CA THR A 504 -15.19 -14.38 -42.59
C THR A 504 -14.23 -13.32 -43.12
N PHE A 505 -14.61 -12.04 -43.05
CA PHE A 505 -13.87 -10.94 -43.66
C PHE A 505 -14.16 -9.64 -42.92
N CYS A 506 -13.10 -8.90 -42.55
CA CYS A 506 -13.16 -7.55 -41.99
C CYS A 506 -11.94 -6.79 -42.52
N ASP A 507 -12.08 -5.50 -42.81
CA ASP A 507 -10.97 -4.70 -43.34
C ASP A 507 -9.89 -4.50 -42.25
N GLU A 508 -8.61 -4.53 -42.66
CA GLU A 508 -7.46 -4.25 -41.80
C GLU A 508 -6.67 -3.08 -42.42
N ILE A 509 -6.20 -2.16 -41.57
CA ILE A 509 -5.31 -1.07 -41.99
C ILE A 509 -3.88 -1.47 -41.58
N GLU A 510 -2.95 -1.44 -42.53
CA GLU A 510 -1.52 -1.65 -42.24
C GLU A 510 -1.04 -0.64 -41.19
N LYS A 511 -0.20 -1.08 -40.25
CA LYS A 511 0.42 -0.19 -39.24
C LYS A 511 1.14 0.97 -39.93
N LEU A 512 1.05 2.16 -39.34
CA LEU A 512 1.61 3.40 -39.90
C LEU A 512 3.16 3.43 -39.95
N GLU A 513 3.83 2.39 -39.46
CA GLU A 513 5.27 2.32 -39.20
C GLU A 513 6.08 1.59 -40.28
N ASP A 514 5.45 1.12 -41.36
CA ASP A 514 6.20 0.54 -42.48
C ASP A 514 6.92 1.65 -43.29
N PHE A 515 8.19 1.88 -42.94
CA PHE A 515 9.21 2.70 -43.62
C PHE A 515 8.76 3.46 -44.89
N ILE A 516 8.31 4.70 -44.70
CA ILE A 516 8.18 5.68 -45.79
C ILE A 516 9.59 6.17 -46.11
N ALA A 517 10.09 5.94 -47.34
CA ALA A 517 11.43 6.35 -47.73
C ALA A 517 11.63 7.89 -47.64
N PRO A 518 12.82 8.38 -47.25
CA PRO A 518 13.10 9.82 -47.17
C PRO A 518 12.75 10.55 -48.48
N GLY A 519 12.00 11.66 -48.38
CA GLY A 519 11.51 12.42 -49.54
C GLY A 519 10.20 11.90 -50.16
N THR A 520 9.51 10.97 -49.49
CA THR A 520 8.14 10.54 -49.84
C THR A 520 7.17 10.81 -48.69
N ALA A 521 5.88 10.91 -49.01
CA ALA A 521 4.81 11.03 -48.02
C ALA A 521 3.72 10.00 -48.35
N ALA A 522 3.18 9.33 -47.33
CA ALA A 522 1.98 8.51 -47.48
C ALA A 522 0.74 9.41 -47.33
N VAL A 523 -0.13 9.37 -48.32
CA VAL A 523 -1.42 10.06 -48.34
C VAL A 523 -2.50 9.00 -48.27
N TYR A 524 -3.24 9.03 -47.17
CA TYR A 524 -4.44 8.22 -46.97
C TYR A 524 -5.65 9.02 -47.43
N ARG A 525 -6.34 8.54 -48.48
CA ARG A 525 -7.50 9.24 -49.04
C ARG A 525 -8.80 8.57 -48.61
N THR A 526 -9.73 9.39 -48.14
CA THR A 526 -11.13 9.02 -48.01
C THR A 526 -11.98 9.94 -48.89
N SER A 527 -12.84 9.39 -49.76
CA SER A 527 -13.66 10.19 -50.69
C SER A 527 -15.09 9.68 -50.79
N LEU A 528 -16.01 10.55 -51.21
CA LEU A 528 -17.40 10.17 -51.50
C LEU A 528 -17.48 9.19 -52.69
N GLN A 529 -16.50 9.24 -53.60
CA GLN A 529 -16.40 8.36 -54.77
C GLN A 529 -15.82 6.96 -54.45
N GLY A 530 -15.60 6.64 -53.17
CA GLY A 530 -15.29 5.28 -52.73
C GLY A 530 -13.89 5.02 -52.19
N ALA A 531 -13.02 6.03 -52.09
CA ALA A 531 -11.74 5.85 -51.38
C ALA A 531 -12.00 5.77 -49.86
N ARG A 532 -11.37 4.80 -49.17
CA ARG A 532 -11.56 4.57 -47.72
C ARG A 532 -10.20 4.26 -47.08
N MET A 533 -9.53 5.31 -46.60
CA MET A 533 -8.13 5.24 -46.15
C MET A 533 -7.20 4.63 -47.21
N ASP A 534 -7.47 4.91 -48.49
CA ASP A 534 -6.64 4.41 -49.59
C ASP A 534 -5.24 5.00 -49.46
N LYS A 535 -4.26 4.15 -49.19
CA LYS A 535 -2.85 4.52 -49.07
C LYS A 535 -2.27 4.78 -50.45
N SER A 536 -1.73 5.98 -50.66
CA SER A 536 -0.93 6.31 -51.85
C SER A 536 0.37 6.96 -51.40
N ILE A 537 1.50 6.52 -51.94
CA ILE A 537 2.81 7.10 -51.62
C ILE A 537 3.14 8.14 -52.69
N ILE A 538 3.28 9.40 -52.28
CA ILE A 538 3.68 10.50 -53.16
C ILE A 538 5.15 10.85 -52.92
N LYS A 539 5.88 11.20 -53.99
CA LYS A 539 7.22 11.80 -53.87
C LYS A 539 7.07 13.30 -53.66
N GLN A 540 7.83 13.85 -52.73
CA GLN A 540 7.93 15.30 -52.59
C GLN A 540 8.62 15.87 -53.84
N THR A 541 7.91 16.70 -54.59
CA THR A 541 8.44 17.37 -55.79
C THR A 541 8.57 18.87 -55.54
N PRO A 542 9.56 19.56 -56.15
CA PRO A 542 9.65 21.01 -56.12
C PRO A 542 8.41 21.65 -56.78
N ASN A 543 7.88 22.70 -56.16
CA ASN A 543 6.59 23.33 -56.46
C ASN A 543 6.39 23.64 -57.96
N PRO A 544 5.41 23.04 -58.64
CA PRO A 544 4.95 23.51 -59.94
C PRO A 544 4.30 24.88 -59.77
N SER A 545 4.65 25.84 -60.63
CA SER A 545 4.07 27.19 -60.59
C SER A 545 2.53 27.14 -60.68
N GLY A 546 1.84 27.46 -59.58
CA GLY A 546 0.38 27.56 -59.51
C GLY A 546 -0.33 26.73 -58.43
N SER A 547 0.39 25.92 -57.63
CA SER A 547 -0.21 25.11 -56.55
C SER A 547 -0.21 25.78 -55.16
N LEU A 548 -1.25 25.48 -54.36
CA LEU A 548 -1.34 25.80 -52.93
C LEU A 548 -0.33 24.94 -52.13
N THR A 549 0.52 25.58 -51.34
CA THR A 549 1.50 24.93 -50.45
C THR A 549 1.12 25.10 -48.98
N ALA A 550 1.25 24.02 -48.19
CA ALA A 550 1.10 24.01 -46.74
C ALA A 550 2.48 23.80 -46.09
N GLU A 551 2.84 24.67 -45.14
CA GLU A 551 4.12 24.63 -44.41
C GLU A 551 3.83 24.30 -42.96
N LEU A 552 4.64 23.46 -42.35
CA LEU A 552 4.37 22.92 -41.02
C LEU A 552 5.60 23.03 -40.12
N ASP A 553 5.39 23.64 -38.95
CA ASP A 553 6.41 23.89 -37.95
C ASP A 553 6.49 22.73 -36.95
N THR A 554 7.61 22.02 -36.95
CA THR A 554 7.89 20.89 -36.04
C THR A 554 8.56 21.32 -34.73
N SER A 555 8.95 22.59 -34.60
CA SER A 555 9.65 23.10 -33.42
C SER A 555 8.72 23.47 -32.27
N THR A 556 7.41 23.62 -32.56
CA THR A 556 6.40 24.04 -31.60
C THR A 556 5.33 22.98 -31.44
N THR A 557 5.29 22.30 -30.29
CA THR A 557 4.22 21.34 -29.97
C THR A 557 3.06 22.09 -29.28
N TYR A 558 1.91 22.19 -29.94
CA TYR A 558 0.73 22.91 -29.40
C TYR A 558 -0.15 22.04 -28.50
N GLN A 559 -0.18 20.73 -28.74
CA GLN A 559 -0.99 19.75 -28.02
C GLN A 559 -0.41 18.35 -28.24
N GLU A 560 -0.33 17.54 -27.18
CA GLU A 560 -0.09 16.11 -27.28
C GLU A 560 -1.44 15.39 -27.45
N ILE A 561 -1.58 14.62 -28.53
CA ILE A 561 -2.79 13.83 -28.78
C ILE A 561 -2.60 12.47 -28.11
N LEU A 562 -3.24 12.28 -26.96
CA LEU A 562 -3.16 11.05 -26.16
C LEU A 562 -3.87 9.84 -26.82
N GLY A 563 -4.64 10.08 -27.89
CA GLY A 563 -5.35 9.05 -28.65
C GLY A 563 -6.67 9.58 -29.20
N PHE A 564 -7.26 8.83 -30.14
CA PHE A 564 -8.65 9.02 -30.59
C PHE A 564 -9.42 7.74 -30.26
N GLY A 565 -10.53 7.86 -29.53
CA GLY A 565 -11.36 6.72 -29.13
C GLY A 565 -12.85 7.02 -29.28
N GLY A 566 -13.64 5.98 -29.52
CA GLY A 566 -15.11 6.03 -29.50
C GLY A 566 -15.66 5.57 -28.16
N ALA A 567 -16.78 6.12 -27.72
CA ALA A 567 -17.46 5.69 -26.50
C ALA A 567 -18.24 4.38 -26.75
N PHE A 568 -17.99 3.35 -25.94
CA PHE A 568 -18.78 2.13 -25.92
C PHE A 568 -20.03 2.36 -25.06
N THR A 569 -21.17 2.60 -25.71
CA THR A 569 -22.44 2.89 -25.01
C THR A 569 -23.30 1.63 -24.93
N ASP A 570 -24.31 1.63 -24.07
CA ASP A 570 -25.29 0.53 -23.98
C ASP A 570 -25.91 0.19 -25.34
N SER A 571 -26.14 1.22 -26.17
CA SER A 571 -26.61 1.06 -27.56
C SER A 571 -25.60 0.28 -28.42
N THR A 572 -24.30 0.51 -28.22
CA THR A 572 -23.23 -0.23 -28.87
C THR A 572 -23.24 -1.69 -28.41
N GLY A 573 -23.33 -1.94 -27.10
CA GLY A 573 -23.41 -3.30 -26.54
C GLY A 573 -24.64 -4.08 -27.01
N ILE A 574 -25.82 -3.45 -27.05
CA ILE A 574 -27.06 -4.07 -27.53
C ILE A 574 -26.95 -4.45 -29.02
N ASN A 575 -26.38 -3.58 -29.85
CA ASN A 575 -26.19 -3.85 -31.27
C ASN A 575 -25.15 -4.95 -31.51
N LEU A 576 -24.10 -5.03 -30.70
CA LEU A 576 -23.07 -6.08 -30.79
C LEU A 576 -23.63 -7.46 -30.43
N ASN A 577 -24.45 -7.53 -29.38
CA ASN A 577 -25.15 -8.76 -29.00
C ASN A 577 -26.10 -9.29 -30.09
N SER A 578 -26.52 -8.44 -31.02
CA SER A 578 -27.36 -8.85 -32.15
C SER A 578 -26.57 -9.52 -33.30
N LEU A 579 -25.24 -9.46 -33.28
CA LEU A 579 -24.37 -10.09 -34.28
C LEU A 579 -24.12 -11.57 -33.97
N ARG A 580 -23.65 -12.34 -34.96
CA ARG A 580 -23.23 -13.75 -34.74
C ARG A 580 -21.94 -13.80 -33.92
N LYS A 581 -21.77 -14.83 -33.10
CA LYS A 581 -20.64 -14.98 -32.16
C LYS A 581 -19.27 -14.92 -32.84
N GLU A 582 -19.14 -15.46 -34.05
CA GLU A 582 -17.89 -15.34 -34.83
C GLU A 582 -17.62 -13.90 -35.29
N THR A 583 -18.67 -13.14 -35.63
CA THR A 583 -18.57 -11.72 -36.01
C THR A 583 -18.32 -10.83 -34.79
N GLN A 584 -18.91 -11.16 -33.63
CA GLN A 584 -18.61 -10.52 -32.35
C GLN A 584 -17.13 -10.71 -31.99
N ASN A 585 -16.62 -11.94 -32.10
CA ASN A 585 -15.23 -12.27 -31.80
C ASN A 585 -14.25 -11.60 -32.77
N LEU A 586 -14.55 -11.53 -34.08
CA LEU A 586 -13.72 -10.80 -35.05
C LEU A 586 -13.69 -9.29 -34.77
N LEU A 587 -14.82 -8.71 -34.40
CA LEU A 587 -14.92 -7.29 -34.07
C LEU A 587 -14.25 -6.95 -32.73
N MET A 588 -14.46 -7.78 -31.70
CA MET A 588 -13.85 -7.61 -30.39
C MET A 588 -12.35 -7.91 -30.43
N ARG A 589 -11.89 -8.86 -31.26
CA ARG A 589 -10.45 -9.12 -31.46
C ARG A 589 -9.72 -7.98 -32.16
N GLN A 590 -10.39 -7.23 -33.05
CA GLN A 590 -9.83 -5.98 -33.58
C GLN A 590 -9.79 -4.85 -32.54
N TYR A 591 -10.59 -4.94 -31.47
CA TYR A 591 -10.63 -3.95 -30.39
C TYR A 591 -9.77 -4.35 -29.16
N PHE A 592 -9.72 -5.62 -28.74
CA PHE A 592 -9.15 -6.13 -27.46
C PHE A 592 -8.83 -7.65 -27.49
N GLY A 593 -7.57 -8.12 -27.46
CA GLY A 593 -7.24 -9.56 -27.31
C GLY A 593 -5.91 -9.82 -26.60
N PRO A 594 -5.49 -11.07 -26.23
CA PRO A 594 -4.28 -11.43 -25.43
C PRO A 594 -2.93 -11.05 -26.07
N THR A 595 -3.01 -10.59 -27.31
CA THR A 595 -2.16 -9.56 -27.89
C THR A 595 -2.07 -8.27 -27.08
N ALA A 596 -2.72 -8.08 -25.93
CA ALA A 596 -2.92 -6.77 -25.33
C ALA A 596 -1.59 -6.19 -24.82
N TYR A 597 -0.86 -6.92 -23.97
CA TYR A 597 0.49 -6.49 -23.57
C TYR A 597 1.44 -6.40 -24.77
N LEU A 598 1.40 -7.35 -25.71
CA LEU A 598 2.23 -7.31 -26.92
C LEU A 598 1.87 -6.15 -27.87
N ALA A 599 0.60 -5.74 -27.90
CA ALA A 599 0.07 -4.61 -28.67
C ALA A 599 0.47 -3.28 -28.03
N GLU A 600 0.60 -3.25 -26.70
CA GLU A 600 1.28 -2.20 -25.96
C GLU A 600 2.83 -2.31 -26.07
N GLY A 601 3.38 -3.25 -26.84
CA GLY A 601 4.84 -3.41 -27.05
C GLY A 601 5.57 -4.23 -25.96
N ILE A 602 4.84 -4.78 -24.99
CA ILE A 602 5.42 -5.52 -23.87
C ILE A 602 5.52 -7.01 -24.20
N SER A 603 6.74 -7.52 -24.16
CA SER A 603 7.02 -8.95 -24.27
C SER A 603 7.49 -9.50 -22.92
N PHE A 604 7.14 -10.75 -22.64
CA PHE A 604 7.56 -11.44 -21.43
C PHE A 604 8.59 -12.52 -21.79
N TRP A 605 9.50 -12.81 -20.86
CA TRP A 605 10.47 -13.89 -21.00
C TRP A 605 10.00 -15.18 -20.34
N GLY A 606 9.32 -15.08 -19.19
CA GLY A 606 8.83 -16.23 -18.43
C GLY A 606 7.58 -15.93 -17.61
N VAL A 607 6.97 -16.99 -17.09
CA VAL A 607 5.74 -16.95 -16.29
C VAL A 607 5.76 -18.04 -15.22
N SER A 608 5.24 -17.75 -14.03
CA SER A 608 4.91 -18.76 -13.01
C SER A 608 3.41 -19.10 -13.09
N PRO A 609 3.00 -20.38 -12.93
CA PRO A 609 1.59 -20.78 -12.98
C PRO A 609 0.72 -20.11 -11.93
N GLN A 610 1.25 -19.92 -10.71
CA GLN A 610 0.53 -19.37 -9.57
C GLN A 610 1.52 -18.80 -8.56
N ASN A 611 1.21 -17.64 -7.98
CA ASN A 611 1.95 -17.09 -6.84
C ASN A 611 1.46 -17.72 -5.53
N GLU A 612 2.38 -18.18 -4.69
CA GLU A 612 2.13 -18.85 -3.41
C GLU A 612 1.00 -19.89 -3.48
N PRO A 613 1.15 -20.94 -4.31
CA PRO A 613 0.12 -21.96 -4.53
C PRO A 613 -0.41 -22.61 -3.25
N MET A 614 0.40 -22.71 -2.19
CA MET A 614 -0.01 -23.36 -0.95
C MET A 614 -0.83 -22.48 -0.03
N THR A 615 -0.73 -21.16 -0.20
CA THR A 615 -1.47 -20.18 0.57
C THR A 615 -2.99 -20.37 0.44
N GLY A 616 -3.46 -20.82 -0.73
CA GLY A 616 -4.87 -21.14 -0.97
C GLY A 616 -5.42 -22.32 -0.16
N ALA A 617 -4.57 -23.10 0.51
CA ALA A 617 -5.01 -24.14 1.44
C ALA A 617 -5.64 -23.55 2.72
N SER A 618 -5.28 -22.32 3.06
CA SER A 618 -5.78 -21.62 4.24
C SER A 618 -7.09 -20.92 3.94
N SER A 619 -8.17 -21.33 4.61
CA SER A 619 -9.48 -20.65 4.52
C SER A 619 -9.46 -19.24 5.10
N ASP A 620 -8.45 -18.92 5.91
CA ASP A 620 -8.33 -17.65 6.64
C ASP A 620 -7.41 -16.64 5.90
N TRP A 621 -6.93 -17.01 4.69
CA TRP A 621 -6.08 -16.11 3.92
C TRP A 621 -6.85 -14.89 3.42
N LYS A 622 -6.24 -13.71 3.52
CA LYS A 622 -6.96 -12.43 3.46
C LYS A 622 -7.08 -11.82 2.07
N TRP A 623 -6.40 -12.37 1.06
CA TRP A 623 -6.40 -11.87 -0.31
C TRP A 623 -6.48 -12.99 -1.35
N GLN A 624 -6.61 -12.63 -2.62
CA GLN A 624 -6.85 -13.58 -3.71
C GLN A 624 -5.72 -14.59 -3.79
N THR A 625 -6.06 -15.86 -3.71
CA THR A 625 -5.13 -16.98 -3.85
C THR A 625 -5.90 -18.16 -4.42
N MET A 626 -5.20 -19.05 -5.12
CA MET A 626 -5.74 -20.31 -5.59
C MET A 626 -4.83 -21.43 -5.12
N PHE A 627 -5.43 -22.45 -4.51
CA PHE A 627 -4.69 -23.60 -4.04
C PHE A 627 -4.20 -24.46 -5.21
N PHE A 628 -2.90 -24.74 -5.26
CA PHE A 628 -2.34 -25.90 -5.96
C PHE A 628 -1.50 -26.72 -4.98
N ASP A 629 -1.53 -28.03 -5.14
CA ASP A 629 -0.44 -28.90 -4.68
C ASP A 629 0.54 -29.18 -5.84
N ALA A 630 1.73 -29.73 -5.54
CA ALA A 630 2.75 -30.01 -6.55
C ALA A 630 2.24 -30.91 -7.70
N PRO A 631 1.49 -32.01 -7.45
CA PRO A 631 0.86 -32.78 -8.53
C PRO A 631 -0.15 -32.00 -9.38
N MET A 632 -0.98 -31.14 -8.77
CA MET A 632 -1.93 -30.28 -9.47
C MET A 632 -1.20 -29.30 -10.38
N GLU A 633 -0.18 -28.60 -9.87
CA GLU A 633 0.62 -27.67 -10.67
C GLU A 633 1.28 -28.40 -11.85
N ARG A 634 1.94 -29.53 -11.60
CA ARG A 634 2.55 -30.36 -12.65
C ARG A 634 1.54 -30.74 -13.73
N ASN A 635 0.37 -31.25 -13.33
CA ASN A 635 -0.65 -31.69 -14.25
C ASN A 635 -1.27 -30.50 -15.01
N PHE A 636 -1.43 -29.35 -14.37
CA PHE A 636 -1.92 -28.12 -14.99
C PHE A 636 -0.93 -27.57 -16.01
N VAL A 637 0.37 -27.50 -15.68
CA VAL A 637 1.43 -27.07 -16.59
C VAL A 637 1.46 -27.96 -17.84
N LYS A 638 1.41 -29.27 -17.62
CA LYS A 638 1.51 -30.29 -18.67
C LYS A 638 0.28 -30.33 -19.58
N ASN A 639 -0.92 -30.37 -19.00
CA ASN A 639 -2.14 -30.67 -19.74
C ASN A 639 -2.89 -29.40 -20.21
N ASN A 640 -2.65 -28.25 -19.58
CA ASN A 640 -3.45 -27.04 -19.79
C ASN A 640 -2.59 -25.83 -20.18
N LEU A 641 -1.67 -25.40 -19.30
CA LEU A 641 -0.95 -24.14 -19.47
C LEU A 641 0.02 -24.17 -20.65
N SER A 642 0.93 -25.16 -20.71
CA SER A 642 1.92 -25.21 -21.78
C SER A 642 1.31 -25.38 -23.18
N PRO A 643 0.31 -26.27 -23.40
CA PRO A 643 -0.41 -26.32 -24.67
C PRO A 643 -1.04 -24.97 -25.05
N ALA A 644 -1.65 -24.26 -24.10
CA ALA A 644 -2.25 -22.95 -24.34
C ALA A 644 -1.19 -21.91 -24.75
N LEU A 645 -0.08 -21.81 -24.02
CA LEU A 645 1.02 -20.88 -24.32
C LEU A 645 1.64 -21.16 -25.70
N LYS A 646 1.88 -22.44 -26.03
CA LYS A 646 2.45 -22.86 -27.32
C LYS A 646 1.53 -22.60 -28.52
N SER A 647 0.21 -22.58 -28.30
CA SER A 647 -0.77 -22.33 -29.36
C SER A 647 -0.80 -20.88 -29.85
N SER A 648 -0.32 -19.94 -29.03
CA SER A 648 -0.32 -18.51 -29.35
C SER A 648 1.07 -18.05 -29.80
N PRO A 649 1.20 -17.39 -30.97
CA PRO A 649 2.47 -16.84 -31.45
C PRO A 649 3.14 -15.86 -30.48
N ALA A 650 2.35 -15.19 -29.63
CA ALA A 650 2.83 -14.20 -28.66
C ALA A 650 3.46 -14.83 -27.42
N THR A 651 3.10 -16.07 -27.08
CA THR A 651 3.47 -16.71 -25.81
C THR A 651 4.22 -18.03 -25.97
N LYS A 652 4.37 -18.52 -27.22
CA LYS A 652 4.99 -19.81 -27.52
C LYS A 652 6.45 -19.95 -27.05
N GLU A 653 7.13 -18.83 -26.81
CA GLU A 653 8.54 -18.77 -26.37
C GLU A 653 8.67 -18.50 -24.87
N LEU A 654 7.56 -18.32 -24.14
CA LEU A 654 7.60 -18.11 -22.70
C LEU A 654 8.08 -19.36 -21.98
N ILE A 655 9.03 -19.15 -21.08
CA ILE A 655 9.45 -20.20 -20.17
C ILE A 655 8.50 -20.29 -18.97
N ILE A 656 8.36 -21.48 -18.40
CA ILE A 656 7.53 -21.72 -17.22
C ILE A 656 8.45 -21.96 -16.02
N MET A 657 8.19 -21.28 -14.91
CA MET A 657 8.85 -21.48 -13.62
C MET A 657 7.85 -22.09 -12.64
N GLY A 658 8.19 -23.22 -12.02
CA GLY A 658 7.31 -23.86 -11.03
C GLY A 658 7.49 -23.32 -9.61
N LEU A 659 6.59 -23.72 -8.71
CA LEU A 659 6.56 -23.38 -7.27
C LEU A 659 6.15 -21.93 -6.95
N ASP A 660 6.97 -20.93 -7.29
CA ASP A 660 6.78 -19.50 -6.92
C ASP A 660 6.23 -19.31 -5.48
N ASP A 661 6.96 -19.86 -4.51
CA ASP A 661 6.61 -19.91 -3.08
C ASP A 661 7.88 -20.04 -2.20
N GLN A 662 7.72 -20.18 -0.89
CA GLN A 662 8.80 -20.29 0.09
C GLN A 662 9.73 -21.50 -0.17
N ARG A 663 11.02 -21.35 0.15
CA ARG A 663 12.02 -22.40 -0.04
C ARG A 663 11.79 -23.68 0.77
N TRP A 664 10.93 -23.69 1.79
CA TRP A 664 10.69 -24.88 2.62
C TRP A 664 10.02 -26.04 1.85
N TYR A 665 9.33 -25.73 0.75
CA TYR A 665 8.77 -26.72 -0.16
C TYR A 665 9.83 -27.46 -0.97
N LEU A 666 11.08 -27.00 -0.94
CA LEU A 666 12.19 -27.64 -1.63
C LEU A 666 12.91 -28.68 -0.76
N PRO A 667 13.40 -29.78 -1.38
CA PRO A 667 13.31 -30.13 -2.80
C PRO A 667 11.97 -30.76 -3.21
N GLY A 668 11.10 -31.09 -2.25
CA GLY A 668 9.97 -32.01 -2.47
C GLY A 668 9.01 -31.58 -3.58
N TRP A 669 8.73 -30.29 -3.70
CA TRP A 669 7.91 -29.75 -4.79
C TRP A 669 8.59 -29.90 -6.15
N ALA A 670 9.87 -29.51 -6.24
CA ALA A 670 10.66 -29.64 -7.45
C ALA A 670 10.77 -31.12 -7.88
N ASP A 671 10.95 -32.05 -6.95
CA ASP A 671 10.96 -33.49 -7.23
C ASP A 671 9.66 -33.94 -7.92
N VAL A 672 8.49 -33.54 -7.40
CA VAL A 672 7.20 -33.92 -7.99
C VAL A 672 7.03 -33.37 -9.42
N LEU A 673 7.44 -32.13 -9.65
CA LEU A 673 7.33 -31.46 -10.96
C LEU A 673 8.32 -32.04 -11.98
N LEU A 674 9.56 -32.28 -11.56
CA LEU A 674 10.70 -32.51 -12.46
C LEU A 674 11.06 -34.00 -12.64
N GLU A 675 10.60 -34.90 -11.76
CA GLU A 675 10.73 -36.35 -11.97
C GLU A 675 9.78 -36.86 -13.09
N ASP A 676 8.67 -36.16 -13.37
CA ASP A 676 7.88 -36.39 -14.58
C ASP A 676 8.59 -35.75 -15.78
N LYS A 677 9.17 -36.59 -16.64
CA LYS A 677 9.96 -36.14 -17.79
C LYS A 677 9.19 -35.18 -18.72
N GLU A 678 7.90 -35.42 -18.95
CA GLU A 678 7.11 -34.54 -19.82
C GLU A 678 6.88 -33.17 -19.18
N ALA A 679 6.68 -33.10 -17.86
CA ALA A 679 6.56 -31.82 -17.17
C ALA A 679 7.92 -31.10 -17.04
N SER A 680 8.99 -31.85 -16.77
CA SER A 680 10.36 -31.33 -16.68
C SER A 680 10.81 -30.67 -17.98
N ASP A 681 10.46 -31.23 -19.15
CA ASP A 681 10.78 -30.62 -20.45
C ASP A 681 10.03 -29.29 -20.71
N LEU A 682 8.96 -29.01 -19.94
CA LEU A 682 8.14 -27.80 -20.06
C LEU A 682 8.52 -26.72 -19.03
N ILE A 683 9.16 -27.12 -17.93
CA ILE A 683 9.55 -26.24 -16.83
C ILE A 683 11.03 -25.92 -16.95
N ALA A 684 11.36 -24.63 -17.06
CA ALA A 684 12.73 -24.18 -17.26
C ALA A 684 13.47 -23.94 -15.93
N GLY A 685 12.75 -23.64 -14.86
CA GLY A 685 13.31 -23.33 -13.55
C GLY A 685 12.31 -23.37 -12.42
N ILE A 686 12.80 -23.09 -11.21
CA ILE A 686 12.02 -23.03 -9.98
C ILE A 686 12.10 -21.61 -9.41
N ALA A 687 10.96 -21.07 -8.99
CA ALA A 687 10.84 -19.77 -8.36
C ALA A 687 10.72 -19.93 -6.83
N VAL A 688 11.41 -19.06 -6.07
CA VAL A 688 11.41 -19.09 -4.59
C VAL A 688 11.25 -17.72 -3.95
N HIS A 689 10.63 -17.68 -2.78
CA HIS A 689 10.43 -16.49 -1.93
C HIS A 689 11.32 -16.52 -0.68
N TRP A 690 11.55 -15.34 -0.08
CA TRP A 690 12.51 -15.15 1.02
C TRP A 690 11.93 -15.13 2.46
N TYR A 691 10.60 -15.08 2.63
CA TYR A 691 9.99 -14.69 3.91
C TYR A 691 10.24 -15.71 5.03
N GLU A 692 10.40 -16.99 4.69
CA GLU A 692 10.70 -18.08 5.62
C GLU A 692 12.20 -18.44 5.69
N ASP A 693 13.07 -17.62 5.10
CA ASP A 693 14.51 -17.86 5.12
C ASP A 693 15.09 -18.05 6.54
N PRO A 694 14.71 -17.24 7.56
CA PRO A 694 15.28 -17.39 8.91
C PRO A 694 14.95 -18.71 9.60
N VAL A 695 13.98 -19.48 9.09
CA VAL A 695 13.50 -20.72 9.74
C VAL A 695 13.82 -21.98 8.92
N PHE A 696 14.21 -21.85 7.65
CA PHE A 696 14.52 -23.00 6.79
C PHE A 696 15.93 -22.89 6.19
N PRO A 697 16.73 -23.97 6.21
CA PRO A 697 18.13 -23.91 5.81
C PRO A 697 18.32 -23.68 4.31
N VAL A 698 19.28 -22.83 3.95
CA VAL A 698 19.69 -22.54 2.56
C VAL A 698 20.15 -23.78 1.77
N SER A 699 20.58 -24.84 2.47
CA SER A 699 21.01 -26.11 1.84
C SER A 699 19.93 -26.76 0.99
N ALA A 700 18.65 -26.43 1.20
CA ALA A 700 17.54 -26.91 0.36
C ALA A 700 17.69 -26.48 -1.11
N LEU A 701 18.23 -25.28 -1.36
CA LEU A 701 18.50 -24.76 -2.71
C LEU A 701 19.58 -25.58 -3.41
N SER A 702 20.73 -25.77 -2.72
CA SER A 702 21.83 -26.59 -3.23
C SER A 702 21.42 -28.05 -3.49
N HIS A 703 20.67 -28.65 -2.57
CA HIS A 703 20.17 -30.02 -2.74
C HIS A 703 19.16 -30.15 -3.89
N THR A 704 18.34 -29.11 -4.13
CA THR A 704 17.43 -29.06 -5.28
C THR A 704 18.20 -28.99 -6.60
N HIS A 705 19.22 -28.14 -6.68
CA HIS A 705 20.08 -28.06 -7.87
C HIS A 705 20.87 -29.36 -8.10
N GLU A 706 21.42 -29.97 -7.04
CA GLU A 706 22.15 -31.24 -7.16
C GLU A 706 21.27 -32.37 -7.73
N LYS A 707 19.97 -32.38 -7.41
CA LYS A 707 19.01 -33.33 -7.99
C LYS A 707 18.58 -32.96 -9.40
N HIS A 708 18.37 -31.67 -9.68
CA HIS A 708 17.85 -31.16 -10.95
C HIS A 708 18.78 -30.10 -11.56
N PRO A 709 20.00 -30.47 -11.98
CA PRO A 709 21.06 -29.52 -12.32
C PRO A 709 20.83 -28.75 -13.63
N ASP A 710 19.90 -29.20 -14.48
CA ASP A 710 19.52 -28.53 -15.72
C ASP A 710 18.52 -27.39 -15.51
N LYS A 711 17.95 -27.26 -14.30
CA LYS A 711 16.97 -26.22 -13.96
C LYS A 711 17.63 -25.07 -13.20
N PHE A 712 17.29 -23.85 -13.57
CA PHE A 712 17.71 -22.67 -12.80
C PHE A 712 16.79 -22.44 -11.60
N ILE A 713 17.30 -21.76 -10.58
CA ILE A 713 16.51 -21.27 -9.45
C ILE A 713 16.54 -19.74 -9.48
N LEU A 714 15.38 -19.09 -9.29
CA LEU A 714 15.25 -17.65 -9.28
C LEU A 714 14.49 -17.20 -8.03
N SER A 715 15.05 -16.24 -7.28
CA SER A 715 14.31 -15.58 -6.21
C SER A 715 13.38 -14.53 -6.84
N THR A 716 12.07 -14.72 -6.70
CA THR A 716 11.02 -13.98 -7.43
C THR A 716 10.24 -13.01 -6.56
N GLU A 717 10.43 -13.06 -5.24
CA GLU A 717 9.74 -12.18 -4.31
C GLU A 717 10.49 -11.98 -2.98
N ALA A 718 10.81 -10.72 -2.69
CA ALA A 718 11.36 -10.30 -1.41
C ALA A 718 10.96 -8.87 -1.03
N CYS A 719 10.69 -8.63 0.25
CA CYS A 719 10.53 -7.31 0.82
C CYS A 719 10.74 -7.31 2.35
N GLN A 720 11.23 -6.20 2.89
CA GLN A 720 11.33 -5.97 4.34
C GLN A 720 10.05 -5.38 4.92
N GLY A 721 9.91 -5.43 6.26
CA GLY A 721 8.77 -4.81 6.95
C GLY A 721 7.45 -5.55 6.71
N TRP A 722 7.52 -6.82 6.30
CA TRP A 722 6.36 -7.71 6.15
C TRP A 722 5.90 -8.33 7.47
N ALA A 723 6.82 -8.49 8.45
CA ALA A 723 6.52 -9.07 9.75
C ALA A 723 6.40 -8.00 10.84
N GLU A 724 5.49 -8.17 11.80
CA GLU A 724 5.34 -7.24 12.93
C GLU A 724 6.64 -7.06 13.73
N ARG A 725 7.41 -8.15 13.91
CA ARG A 725 8.71 -8.13 14.58
C ARG A 725 9.76 -7.22 13.92
N GLN A 726 9.63 -6.95 12.61
CA GLN A 726 10.52 -6.08 11.84
C GLN A 726 10.07 -4.61 11.82
N GLY A 727 8.90 -4.32 12.39
CA GLY A 727 8.16 -3.06 12.18
C GLY A 727 7.49 -3.04 10.80
N ARG A 728 6.16 -3.09 10.78
CA ARG A 728 5.37 -3.09 9.53
C ARG A 728 5.61 -1.82 8.69
N GLY A 729 5.76 -2.00 7.37
CA GLY A 729 5.94 -0.90 6.41
C GLY A 729 7.36 -0.31 6.37
N PRO A 730 7.55 0.82 5.65
CA PRO A 730 8.86 1.41 5.43
C PRO A 730 9.53 1.95 6.70
N SER A 731 10.85 1.73 6.82
CA SER A 731 11.66 2.24 7.94
C SER A 731 12.84 3.06 7.42
N LEU A 732 12.56 4.32 7.08
CA LEU A 732 13.51 5.23 6.45
C LEU A 732 14.81 5.39 7.26
N GLY A 733 15.94 5.14 6.60
CA GLY A 733 17.28 5.24 7.18
C GLY A 733 17.80 3.97 7.89
N ASN A 734 16.96 2.95 8.11
CA ASN A 734 17.37 1.73 8.83
C ASN A 734 18.30 0.85 7.98
N TYR A 735 19.60 0.96 8.23
CA TYR A 735 20.64 0.26 7.46
C TYR A 735 20.59 -1.27 7.60
N THR A 736 20.09 -1.78 8.73
CA THR A 736 19.95 -3.23 9.01
C THR A 736 19.11 -3.92 7.94
N ARG A 737 18.09 -3.24 7.38
CA ARG A 737 17.27 -3.80 6.30
C ARG A 737 18.11 -4.05 5.04
N GLY A 738 19.06 -3.18 4.73
CA GLY A 738 20.00 -3.37 3.62
C GLY A 738 21.02 -4.48 3.89
N GLU A 739 21.45 -4.66 5.15
CA GLU A 739 22.32 -5.77 5.55
C GLU A 739 21.62 -7.12 5.38
N ASP A 740 20.35 -7.24 5.78
CA ASP A 740 19.54 -8.45 5.61
C ASP A 740 19.35 -8.79 4.13
N TYR A 741 19.12 -7.78 3.27
CA TYR A 741 19.07 -7.95 1.82
C TYR A 741 20.39 -8.51 1.27
N ALA A 742 21.52 -7.90 1.66
CA ALA A 742 22.84 -8.35 1.22
C ALA A 742 23.15 -9.77 1.70
N HIS A 743 22.77 -10.10 2.94
CA HIS A 743 22.91 -11.43 3.52
C HIS A 743 22.15 -12.48 2.68
N SER A 744 20.84 -12.30 2.48
CA SER A 744 20.03 -13.24 1.68
C SER A 744 20.51 -13.35 0.24
N ILE A 745 20.87 -12.25 -0.42
CA ILE A 745 21.38 -12.29 -1.80
C ILE A 745 22.72 -13.04 -1.89
N ILE A 746 23.64 -12.83 -0.94
CA ILE A 746 24.92 -13.54 -0.90
C ILE A 746 24.69 -15.03 -0.62
N GLU A 747 23.79 -15.38 0.30
CA GLU A 747 23.41 -16.78 0.56
C GLU A 747 22.83 -17.45 -0.68
N ASP A 748 21.85 -16.81 -1.33
CA ASP A 748 21.18 -17.31 -2.54
C ASP A 748 22.17 -17.53 -3.69
N LEU A 749 23.02 -16.53 -3.97
CA LEU A 749 24.04 -16.64 -5.02
C LEU A 749 25.10 -17.70 -4.70
N ASN A 750 25.40 -17.96 -3.43
CA ASN A 750 26.29 -19.06 -3.06
C ASN A 750 25.62 -20.44 -3.13
N ASN A 751 24.29 -20.49 -3.33
CA ASN A 751 23.48 -21.72 -3.36
C ASN A 751 22.64 -21.85 -4.64
N TRP A 752 23.26 -21.57 -5.79
CA TRP A 752 22.72 -21.84 -7.14
C TRP A 752 21.54 -20.98 -7.60
N VAL A 753 21.12 -19.99 -6.82
CA VAL A 753 20.11 -19.02 -7.26
C VAL A 753 20.75 -18.04 -8.26
N GLY A 754 20.09 -17.81 -9.38
CA GLY A 754 20.60 -17.02 -10.51
C GLY A 754 20.19 -15.55 -10.50
N GLY A 755 19.33 -15.11 -9.58
CA GLY A 755 18.81 -13.74 -9.59
C GLY A 755 17.91 -13.43 -8.42
N TRP A 756 17.45 -12.18 -8.37
CA TRP A 756 16.67 -11.64 -7.26
C TRP A 756 15.64 -10.63 -7.74
N VAL A 757 14.41 -10.71 -7.23
CA VAL A 757 13.33 -9.79 -7.58
C VAL A 757 12.65 -9.26 -6.33
N ASP A 758 12.67 -7.94 -6.16
CA ASP A 758 11.90 -7.25 -5.13
C ASP A 758 10.39 -7.38 -5.38
N TRP A 759 9.61 -7.56 -4.32
CA TRP A 759 8.15 -7.64 -4.43
C TRP A 759 7.53 -6.34 -4.94
N ASN A 760 8.11 -5.19 -4.56
CA ASN A 760 7.71 -3.89 -5.09
C ASN A 760 8.96 -3.05 -5.32
N MET A 761 9.14 -2.52 -6.53
CA MET A 761 10.28 -1.63 -6.81
C MET A 761 10.11 -0.24 -6.18
N ALA A 762 8.89 0.27 -5.99
CA ALA A 762 8.69 1.59 -5.39
C ALA A 762 7.34 1.71 -4.67
N LEU A 763 7.38 2.05 -3.38
CA LEU A 763 6.20 2.30 -2.55
C LEU A 763 6.24 3.69 -1.96
N ASN A 764 5.10 4.17 -1.42
CA ASN A 764 5.07 5.43 -0.68
C ASN A 764 5.60 5.26 0.76
N THR A 765 5.68 6.36 1.51
CA THR A 765 6.14 6.34 2.92
C THR A 765 5.29 5.52 3.88
N GLN A 766 4.10 5.09 3.47
CA GLN A 766 3.26 4.15 4.22
C GLN A 766 3.53 2.69 3.84
N GLY A 767 4.11 2.42 2.68
CA GLY A 767 4.30 1.06 2.15
C GLY A 767 3.14 0.56 1.30
N GLY A 768 2.40 1.47 0.65
CA GLY A 768 1.28 1.14 -0.22
C GLY A 768 1.30 1.94 -1.53
N TYR A 769 0.20 2.04 -2.28
CA TYR A 769 -1.19 1.65 -1.97
C TYR A 769 -1.44 0.13 -1.93
N ASN A 770 -2.41 -0.32 -1.14
CA ASN A 770 -2.72 -1.75 -0.97
C ASN A 770 -4.15 -1.88 -0.42
N TRP A 771 -5.04 -2.57 -1.13
CA TRP A 771 -6.44 -2.73 -0.71
C TRP A 771 -6.60 -3.68 0.48
N ALA A 772 -5.66 -4.62 0.65
CA ALA A 772 -5.64 -5.62 1.72
C ALA A 772 -5.02 -5.11 3.04
N MET A 773 -4.59 -3.84 3.09
CA MET A 773 -3.87 -3.23 4.22
C MET A 773 -2.57 -3.95 4.60
N ASN A 774 -1.92 -4.61 3.64
CA ASN A 774 -0.66 -5.33 3.81
C ASN A 774 0.55 -4.42 3.52
N PHE A 775 0.87 -3.50 4.42
CA PHE A 775 1.96 -2.53 4.21
C PHE A 775 3.36 -3.17 4.41
N VAL A 776 4.27 -2.91 3.47
CA VAL A 776 5.66 -3.41 3.46
C VAL A 776 6.65 -2.32 3.00
N ASP A 777 7.95 -2.60 3.06
CA ASP A 777 9.01 -1.72 2.60
C ASP A 777 9.40 -1.99 1.13
N SER A 778 10.10 -1.05 0.51
CA SER A 778 10.70 -1.20 -0.82
C SER A 778 12.03 -0.44 -0.92
N PRO A 779 12.95 -0.82 -1.84
CA PRO A 779 14.26 -0.17 -1.92
C PRO A 779 14.21 1.32 -2.26
N ILE A 780 13.22 1.75 -3.03
CA ILE A 780 12.90 3.16 -3.26
C ILE A 780 11.58 3.52 -2.59
N ILE A 781 11.56 4.65 -1.88
CA ILE A 781 10.36 5.19 -1.24
C ILE A 781 9.99 6.54 -1.86
N VAL A 782 8.78 6.63 -2.41
CA VAL A 782 8.25 7.81 -3.09
C VAL A 782 7.54 8.73 -2.10
N GLU A 783 8.02 9.97 -1.98
CA GLU A 783 7.34 11.04 -1.24
C GLU A 783 6.49 11.87 -2.21
N THR A 784 5.31 11.35 -2.55
CA THR A 784 4.38 11.97 -3.52
C THR A 784 4.08 13.44 -3.20
N ASN A 785 3.92 13.78 -1.92
CA ASN A 785 3.68 15.15 -1.46
C ASN A 785 4.80 16.15 -1.78
N LYS A 786 6.04 15.67 -1.95
CA LYS A 786 7.22 16.50 -2.23
C LYS A 786 7.66 16.41 -3.70
N GLY A 787 7.15 15.43 -4.46
CA GLY A 787 7.66 15.15 -5.80
C GLY A 787 9.11 14.64 -5.77
N GLU A 788 9.48 13.93 -4.71
CA GLU A 788 10.82 13.40 -4.48
C GLU A 788 10.74 11.89 -4.19
N PHE A 789 11.84 11.17 -4.38
CA PHE A 789 11.98 9.80 -3.91
C PHE A 789 13.27 9.61 -3.12
N LEU A 790 13.23 8.69 -2.17
CA LEU A 790 14.31 8.33 -1.27
C LEU A 790 14.88 6.99 -1.72
N LYS A 791 16.21 6.88 -1.78
CA LYS A 791 16.90 5.63 -2.12
C LYS A 791 18.08 5.37 -1.20
N GLN A 792 18.48 4.11 -1.10
CA GLN A 792 19.85 3.74 -0.77
C GLN A 792 20.56 3.36 -2.07
N PRO A 793 21.76 3.91 -2.36
CA PRO A 793 22.51 3.51 -3.54
C PRO A 793 22.92 2.04 -3.43
N ILE A 794 22.43 1.21 -4.35
CA ILE A 794 22.77 -0.20 -4.49
C ILE A 794 23.11 -0.42 -5.96
N LYS A 795 24.08 -1.30 -6.24
CA LYS A 795 24.47 -1.66 -7.61
C LYS A 795 24.55 -3.16 -7.75
N PHE A 796 23.82 -3.70 -8.72
CA PHE A 796 23.73 -5.13 -8.97
C PHE A 796 24.63 -5.57 -10.12
N LEU A 797 24.72 -6.89 -10.28
CA LEU A 797 25.56 -7.55 -11.26
C LEU A 797 24.83 -7.69 -12.60
N LYS A 798 25.58 -7.59 -13.69
CA LYS A 798 25.03 -7.72 -15.05
C LYS A 798 24.62 -9.16 -15.37
N PRO A 799 23.50 -9.38 -16.08
CA PRO A 799 23.14 -10.68 -16.64
C PRO A 799 24.25 -11.31 -17.47
N GLY A 800 24.32 -12.63 -17.44
CA GLY A 800 25.35 -13.43 -18.11
C GLY A 800 26.68 -13.50 -17.34
N SER A 801 26.83 -12.76 -16.25
CA SER A 801 27.95 -12.94 -15.32
C SER A 801 27.83 -14.29 -14.60
N HIS A 802 28.93 -14.83 -14.10
CA HIS A 802 28.95 -16.17 -13.50
C HIS A 802 29.41 -16.13 -12.06
N VAL A 803 28.70 -16.83 -11.17
CA VAL A 803 29.22 -17.09 -9.82
C VAL A 803 30.40 -18.05 -9.93
N VAL A 804 31.48 -17.74 -9.20
CA VAL A 804 32.70 -18.54 -9.21
C VAL A 804 33.08 -18.96 -7.80
N LYS A 805 33.86 -20.02 -7.71
CA LYS A 805 34.27 -20.56 -6.41
C LYS A 805 35.16 -19.58 -5.64
N LEU A 806 34.76 -19.34 -4.39
CA LEU A 806 35.59 -18.70 -3.38
C LEU A 806 36.13 -19.76 -2.41
N SER A 807 37.40 -19.63 -2.04
CA SER A 807 37.98 -20.31 -0.89
C SER A 807 38.20 -19.28 0.20
N ILE A 808 37.56 -19.49 1.35
CA ILE A 808 37.51 -18.52 2.45
C ILE A 808 38.18 -19.13 3.70
N PRO A 809 39.49 -19.46 3.66
CA PRO A 809 40.17 -20.06 4.80
C PRO A 809 40.28 -19.07 5.97
N ASN A 810 39.86 -19.49 7.16
CA ASN A 810 40.02 -18.76 8.42
C ASN A 810 39.30 -17.41 8.53
N VAL A 811 38.30 -17.11 7.68
CA VAL A 811 37.50 -15.89 7.81
C VAL A 811 36.43 -16.07 8.89
N PRO A 812 36.16 -15.03 9.72
CA PRO A 812 35.14 -15.10 10.76
C PRO A 812 33.74 -15.37 10.20
N ALA A 813 32.89 -16.06 10.98
CA ALA A 813 31.54 -16.43 10.57
C ALA A 813 30.60 -15.23 10.31
N HIS A 814 30.94 -14.03 10.77
CA HIS A 814 30.18 -12.80 10.54
C HIS A 814 30.57 -12.06 9.24
N VAL A 815 31.52 -12.61 8.49
CA VAL A 815 31.94 -12.09 7.20
C VAL A 815 31.49 -13.05 6.11
N GLU A 816 30.66 -12.55 5.22
CA GLU A 816 30.06 -13.32 4.12
C GLU A 816 30.55 -12.72 2.80
N ALA A 817 30.77 -13.56 1.78
CA ALA A 817 31.28 -13.09 0.51
C ALA A 817 30.74 -13.91 -0.67
N VAL A 818 30.63 -13.26 -1.83
CA VAL A 818 30.32 -13.89 -3.11
C VAL A 818 31.28 -13.40 -4.18
N GLY A 819 31.78 -14.33 -5.00
CA GLY A 819 32.73 -14.07 -6.07
C GLY A 819 32.06 -14.27 -7.42
N VAL A 820 32.25 -13.32 -8.32
CA VAL A 820 31.60 -13.31 -9.64
C VAL A 820 32.61 -12.94 -10.73
N LEU A 821 32.56 -13.69 -11.83
CA LEU A 821 33.23 -13.36 -13.07
C LEU A 821 32.25 -12.64 -13.98
N MET A 822 32.49 -11.35 -14.21
CA MET A 822 31.64 -10.53 -15.07
C MET A 822 31.79 -10.91 -16.54
N VAL A 823 30.76 -10.62 -17.34
CA VAL A 823 30.72 -10.86 -18.80
C VAL A 823 31.89 -10.22 -19.57
N ASP A 824 32.45 -9.13 -19.06
CA ASP A 824 33.60 -8.43 -19.65
C ASP A 824 34.96 -9.00 -19.20
N GLY A 825 34.94 -10.08 -18.41
CA GLY A 825 36.12 -10.73 -17.86
C GLY A 825 36.68 -10.05 -16.61
N ARG A 826 36.04 -9.04 -16.02
CA ARG A 826 36.46 -8.50 -14.71
C ARG A 826 36.04 -9.43 -13.57
N ARG A 827 36.78 -9.37 -12.47
CA ARG A 827 36.44 -10.09 -11.23
C ARG A 827 35.72 -9.13 -10.32
N TYR A 828 34.68 -9.63 -9.68
CA TYR A 828 33.84 -8.92 -8.73
C TYR A 828 33.78 -9.77 -7.46
N ILE A 829 34.02 -9.15 -6.31
CA ILE A 829 33.74 -9.74 -5.00
C ILE A 829 32.89 -8.76 -4.22
N SER A 830 31.77 -9.23 -3.68
CA SER A 830 31.03 -8.49 -2.65
C SER A 830 31.26 -9.17 -1.30
N VAL A 831 31.54 -8.37 -0.27
CA VAL A 831 31.77 -8.81 1.10
C VAL A 831 30.83 -8.04 2.02
N LEU A 832 30.12 -8.77 2.86
CA LEU A 832 29.27 -8.25 3.93
C LEU A 832 29.97 -8.50 5.28
N ASN A 833 30.25 -7.44 6.04
CA ASN A 833 30.71 -7.51 7.41
C ASN A 833 29.55 -7.18 8.37
N ARG A 834 29.06 -8.19 9.09
CA ARG A 834 27.95 -8.04 10.06
C ARG A 834 28.42 -7.80 11.50
N ASN A 835 29.73 -7.62 11.73
CA ASN A 835 30.26 -7.30 13.05
C ASN A 835 29.82 -5.89 13.47
N GLU A 836 29.38 -5.74 14.72
CA GLU A 836 28.87 -4.47 15.25
C GLU A 836 29.97 -3.42 15.45
N GLU A 837 31.18 -3.83 15.86
CA GLU A 837 32.22 -2.90 16.32
C GLU A 837 33.56 -3.06 15.59
N GLU A 838 33.85 -4.24 15.03
CA GLU A 838 35.17 -4.53 14.46
C GLU A 838 35.20 -4.38 12.93
N ASP A 839 36.12 -3.54 12.45
CA ASP A 839 36.55 -3.51 11.06
C ASP A 839 37.42 -4.76 10.78
N VAL A 840 37.27 -5.36 9.60
CA VAL A 840 38.01 -6.56 9.21
C VAL A 840 38.89 -6.26 7.99
N THR A 841 40.20 -6.46 8.12
CA THR A 841 41.12 -6.35 6.98
C THR A 841 41.27 -7.69 6.28
N ILE A 842 40.96 -7.74 4.98
CA ILE A 842 40.94 -8.95 4.17
C ILE A 842 41.80 -8.74 2.91
N SER A 843 42.63 -9.73 2.60
CA SER A 843 43.35 -9.81 1.32
C SER A 843 42.60 -10.70 0.34
N PHE A 844 42.45 -10.27 -0.91
CA PHE A 844 41.88 -11.06 -2.00
C PHE A 844 42.96 -11.42 -3.02
N HIS A 845 42.98 -12.65 -3.51
CA HIS A 845 43.84 -13.07 -4.62
C HIS A 845 43.14 -14.03 -5.57
N GLU A 846 43.60 -14.03 -6.83
CA GLU A 846 43.13 -14.95 -7.86
C GLU A 846 43.99 -16.22 -7.89
N LYS A 847 43.34 -17.38 -7.88
CA LYS A 847 44.01 -18.68 -7.96
C LYS A 847 44.83 -18.78 -9.26
N GLY A 848 46.11 -19.10 -9.12
CA GLY A 848 47.06 -19.18 -10.24
C GLY A 848 47.75 -17.86 -10.60
N VAL A 849 47.54 -16.79 -9.83
CA VAL A 849 48.29 -15.53 -9.93
C VAL A 849 49.10 -15.32 -8.64
N ASP A 850 50.40 -15.57 -8.70
CA ASP A 850 51.27 -15.47 -7.52
C ASP A 850 51.66 -14.03 -7.19
N ASN A 851 51.75 -13.72 -5.88
CA ASN A 851 52.24 -12.43 -5.34
C ASN A 851 51.43 -11.18 -5.77
N VAL A 852 50.12 -11.32 -6.01
CA VAL A 852 49.22 -10.20 -6.30
C VAL A 852 47.99 -10.29 -5.41
N TYR A 853 47.93 -9.42 -4.39
CA TYR A 853 46.84 -9.35 -3.42
C TYR A 853 46.21 -7.96 -3.40
N THR A 854 44.89 -7.90 -3.33
CA THR A 854 44.15 -6.67 -3.02
C THR A 854 43.77 -6.70 -1.55
N THR A 855 44.39 -5.86 -0.72
CA THR A 855 44.07 -5.78 0.71
C THR A 855 43.14 -4.61 0.96
N VAL A 856 41.98 -4.88 1.56
CA VAL A 856 40.99 -3.84 1.89
C VAL A 856 40.63 -3.94 3.37
N ASN A 857 40.32 -2.79 3.98
CA ASN A 857 39.72 -2.75 5.31
C ASN A 857 38.21 -2.61 5.13
N VAL A 858 37.44 -3.63 5.52
CA VAL A 858 35.98 -3.65 5.45
C VAL A 858 35.44 -3.16 6.79
N SER A 859 34.75 -2.02 6.81
CA SER A 859 34.27 -1.44 8.07
C SER A 859 33.23 -2.33 8.76
N SER A 860 33.09 -2.18 10.09
CA SER A 860 31.97 -2.77 10.86
C SER A 860 30.63 -2.42 10.22
N ARG A 861 29.70 -3.38 10.10
CA ARG A 861 28.36 -3.16 9.53
C ARG A 861 28.41 -2.49 8.16
N SER A 862 29.04 -3.16 7.20
CA SER A 862 29.26 -2.62 5.86
C SER A 862 29.18 -3.66 4.75
N ILE A 863 28.90 -3.16 3.55
CA ILE A 863 28.95 -3.91 2.29
C ILE A 863 30.08 -3.31 1.46
N ALA A 864 31.07 -4.13 1.14
CA ALA A 864 32.24 -3.76 0.35
C ALA A 864 32.26 -4.55 -0.96
N THR A 865 32.28 -3.84 -2.08
CA THR A 865 32.36 -4.42 -3.42
C THR A 865 33.72 -4.10 -4.05
N ILE A 866 34.48 -5.12 -4.41
CA ILE A 866 35.83 -5.02 -4.97
C ILE A 866 35.83 -5.51 -6.41
N ILE A 867 36.38 -4.71 -7.32
CA ILE A 867 36.42 -5.02 -8.75
C ILE A 867 37.83 -4.80 -9.32
N TRP A 868 38.30 -5.76 -10.13
CA TRP A 868 39.60 -5.67 -10.80
C TRP A 868 39.68 -6.48 -12.10
N SER A 869 40.68 -6.15 -12.92
CA SER A 869 41.00 -6.83 -14.18
C SER A 869 42.05 -7.93 -13.98
N LYS A 870 42.06 -8.97 -14.84
CA LYS A 870 43.09 -10.02 -14.81
C LYS A 870 44.50 -9.41 -14.93
N ALA A 871 45.43 -9.86 -14.09
CA ALA A 871 46.84 -9.54 -14.29
C ALA A 871 47.35 -10.20 -15.59
N HIS A 872 47.79 -9.40 -16.57
CA HIS A 872 48.42 -9.94 -17.78
C HIS A 872 49.81 -10.48 -17.48
N SER A 873 50.08 -11.73 -17.83
CA SER A 873 51.41 -12.32 -17.82
C SER A 873 52.27 -11.73 -18.95
N SER A 874 53.34 -11.05 -18.56
CA SER A 874 54.56 -10.74 -19.34
C SER A 874 54.46 -9.86 -20.61
N PHE A 875 55.42 -8.94 -20.70
CA PHE A 875 55.92 -8.18 -21.87
C PHE A 875 55.34 -6.79 -22.20
N LEU A 876 54.06 -6.47 -21.94
CA LEU A 876 53.53 -5.11 -22.20
C LEU A 876 53.56 -4.16 -20.99
N SER A 877 53.89 -4.66 -19.79
CA SER A 877 53.79 -3.88 -18.54
C SER A 877 54.85 -2.79 -18.39
N GLU A 878 56.00 -2.89 -19.06
CA GLU A 878 57.07 -1.88 -18.97
C GLU A 878 56.81 -0.64 -19.86
N MET A 879 56.17 -0.82 -21.01
CA MET A 879 55.86 0.29 -21.92
C MET A 879 54.69 1.16 -21.41
N MET A 880 53.71 0.54 -20.75
CA MET A 880 52.55 1.23 -20.17
C MET A 880 52.87 1.93 -18.83
N ARG A 881 53.83 1.42 -18.05
CA ARG A 881 54.28 2.05 -16.78
C ARG A 881 54.89 3.43 -17.01
N THR A 882 55.61 3.62 -18.11
CA THR A 882 56.27 4.91 -18.42
C THR A 882 55.28 5.98 -18.87
N ILE A 883 54.21 5.58 -19.59
CA ILE A 883 53.16 6.51 -20.06
C ILE A 883 52.20 6.88 -18.92
N ALA A 884 51.81 5.93 -18.07
CA ALA A 884 50.94 6.18 -16.92
C ALA A 884 51.62 7.07 -15.85
N SER A 885 52.94 6.97 -15.67
CA SER A 885 53.69 7.79 -14.70
C SER A 885 53.80 9.26 -15.10
N ILE A 886 53.71 9.57 -16.41
CA ILE A 886 53.79 10.96 -16.93
C ILE A 886 52.42 11.65 -16.89
N LEU A 887 51.31 10.90 -16.89
CA LEU A 887 49.95 11.45 -16.81
C LEU A 887 49.39 11.55 -15.38
N LEU A 888 50.07 10.96 -14.38
CA LEU A 888 49.57 10.85 -13.00
C LEU A 888 49.76 12.10 -12.12
N VAL A 889 50.16 13.25 -12.67
CA VAL A 889 50.38 14.50 -11.90
C VAL A 889 49.21 15.49 -12.02
N SER A 890 48.14 15.18 -12.77
CA SER A 890 47.11 16.18 -13.11
C SER A 890 45.66 15.78 -12.86
N TYR A 891 45.37 14.75 -12.06
CA TYR A 891 43.98 14.39 -11.73
C TYR A 891 43.84 14.00 -10.26
N ILE A 892 44.02 14.98 -9.37
CA ILE A 892 43.29 14.97 -8.08
C ILE A 892 41.94 15.59 -8.41
N VAL A 893 40.97 14.76 -8.78
CA VAL A 893 39.57 15.18 -8.80
C VAL A 893 39.09 15.13 -7.36
N PHE A 894 38.80 16.32 -6.83
CA PHE A 894 37.97 16.46 -5.65
C PHE A 894 36.61 15.82 -5.97
N GLY A 895 36.35 14.64 -5.40
CA GLY A 895 35.03 13.99 -5.50
C GLY A 895 33.97 14.89 -4.88
N THR A 896 32.95 15.23 -5.67
CA THR A 896 31.74 15.89 -5.20
C THR A 896 30.93 14.93 -4.30
N PRO A 897 30.14 15.43 -3.34
CA PRO A 897 29.37 14.55 -2.45
C PRO A 897 28.32 13.77 -3.28
N ASN A 898 28.38 12.44 -3.25
CA ASN A 898 27.62 11.50 -4.10
C ASN A 898 26.20 11.16 -3.59
N CYS A 899 25.69 11.91 -2.61
CA CYS A 899 24.38 11.66 -2.01
C CYS A 899 23.88 12.95 -1.36
N VAL A 900 22.77 13.54 -1.84
CA VAL A 900 22.06 14.54 -1.04
C VAL A 900 21.34 13.83 0.10
N THR A 901 21.96 13.87 1.27
CA THR A 901 21.53 13.13 2.43
C THR A 901 20.32 13.76 3.13
N ARG A 902 19.42 12.89 3.59
CA ARG A 902 18.33 13.23 4.52
C ARG A 902 18.41 12.32 5.74
N GLU A 903 18.50 12.95 6.91
CA GLU A 903 18.61 12.24 8.19
C GLU A 903 17.23 11.85 8.73
N PHE A 904 17.13 10.61 9.18
CA PHE A 904 15.99 10.05 9.91
C PHE A 904 16.49 9.45 11.24
N PRO A 905 15.60 9.21 12.23
CA PRO A 905 16.00 8.62 13.50
C PRO A 905 16.75 7.28 13.40
N ALA A 906 16.48 6.51 12.34
CA ALA A 906 17.10 5.20 12.10
C ALA A 906 18.37 5.26 11.22
N GLY A 907 18.70 6.42 10.63
CA GLY A 907 19.87 6.61 9.77
C GLY A 907 19.60 7.54 8.59
N THR A 908 20.47 7.50 7.58
CA THR A 908 20.50 8.47 6.48
C THR A 908 20.16 7.82 5.14
N VAL A 909 19.41 8.54 4.28
CA VAL A 909 19.03 8.14 2.91
C VAL A 909 19.41 9.22 1.89
N CYS A 910 19.50 8.86 0.61
CA CYS A 910 19.73 9.82 -0.49
C CYS A 910 18.41 10.28 -1.09
N VAL A 911 18.30 11.58 -1.40
CA VAL A 911 17.10 12.20 -1.97
C VAL A 911 17.30 12.48 -3.45
N CYS A 912 16.31 12.09 -4.25
CA CYS A 912 16.24 12.40 -5.68
C CYS A 912 14.94 13.12 -6.03
N ASN A 913 15.01 14.03 -7.01
CA ASN A 913 13.89 14.81 -7.53
C ASN A 913 14.05 15.08 -9.04
N ALA A 914 13.24 15.98 -9.61
CA ALA A 914 13.26 16.31 -11.03
C ALA A 914 14.60 16.87 -11.52
N THR A 915 15.31 17.67 -10.71
CA THR A 915 16.52 18.40 -11.12
C THR A 915 17.81 17.79 -10.61
N HIS A 916 17.72 16.90 -9.62
CA HIS A 916 18.87 16.31 -8.95
C HIS A 916 18.59 14.86 -8.56
N CYS A 917 19.48 13.97 -8.97
CA CYS A 917 19.58 12.63 -8.43
C CYS A 917 21.03 12.14 -8.60
N ASP A 918 21.57 11.54 -7.56
CA ASP A 918 22.96 11.09 -7.57
C ASP A 918 23.13 9.84 -8.44
N ASP A 919 24.04 9.91 -9.41
CA ASP A 919 24.41 8.80 -10.26
C ASP A 919 25.55 8.00 -9.61
N ILE A 920 25.45 6.67 -9.64
CA ILE A 920 26.57 5.79 -9.27
C ILE A 920 27.56 5.82 -10.43
N GLU A 921 28.80 6.23 -10.16
CA GLU A 921 29.84 6.28 -11.18
C GLU A 921 29.94 4.93 -11.89
N GLN A 922 29.93 4.95 -13.22
CA GLN A 922 30.04 3.74 -14.01
C GLN A 922 31.33 3.02 -13.64
N LEU A 923 31.28 1.69 -13.69
CA LEU A 923 32.46 0.86 -13.56
C LEU A 923 33.34 1.09 -14.79
N ASP A 924 34.14 2.16 -14.78
CA ASP A 924 34.92 2.64 -15.91
C ASP A 924 35.62 1.49 -16.64
N ASN A 925 35.62 1.58 -17.97
CA ASN A 925 36.08 0.54 -18.89
C ASN A 925 37.57 0.18 -18.77
N PHE A 926 38.36 0.87 -17.93
CA PHE A 926 39.78 0.60 -17.75
C PHE A 926 40.20 0.66 -16.28
N ILE A 927 40.33 -0.50 -15.65
CA ILE A 927 41.07 -0.67 -14.39
C ILE A 927 42.50 -1.01 -14.76
N ALA A 928 43.44 -0.13 -14.41
CA ALA A 928 44.86 -0.34 -14.69
C ALA A 928 45.35 -1.65 -14.05
N PRO A 929 46.18 -2.46 -14.75
CA PRO A 929 46.76 -3.66 -14.17
C PRO A 929 47.53 -3.34 -12.88
N GLY A 930 47.28 -4.08 -11.80
CA GLY A 930 47.86 -3.76 -10.47
C GLY A 930 47.00 -2.83 -9.61
N MET A 931 45.81 -2.43 -10.07
CA MET A 931 44.84 -1.63 -9.32
C MET A 931 43.53 -2.40 -9.14
N SER A 932 42.77 -2.03 -8.11
CA SER A 932 41.42 -2.50 -7.84
C SER A 932 40.56 -1.32 -7.40
N ILE A 933 39.25 -1.40 -7.63
CA ILE A 933 38.29 -0.40 -7.16
C ILE A 933 37.48 -1.02 -6.03
N LEU A 934 37.36 -0.29 -4.92
CA LEU A 934 36.49 -0.60 -3.79
C LEU A 934 35.31 0.38 -3.81
N TYR A 935 34.10 -0.16 -3.78
CA TYR A 935 32.89 0.58 -3.41
C TYR A 935 32.47 0.13 -2.02
N GLN A 936 32.26 1.07 -1.10
CA GLN A 936 31.84 0.76 0.25
C GLN A 936 30.57 1.52 0.63
N THR A 937 29.65 0.81 1.27
CA THR A 937 28.50 1.39 1.95
C THR A 937 28.53 0.90 3.39
N ASP A 938 28.28 1.78 4.36
CA ASP A 938 28.30 1.41 5.78
C ASP A 938 27.27 2.17 6.62
N ILE A 939 27.07 1.69 7.85
CA ILE A 939 26.21 2.34 8.83
C ILE A 939 26.70 3.75 9.23
N LYS A 940 28.01 4.02 9.10
CA LYS A 940 28.65 5.30 9.47
C LYS A 940 28.32 6.41 8.48
N GLY A 941 27.79 6.07 7.30
CA GLY A 941 27.26 7.02 6.33
C GLY A 941 27.87 6.90 4.93
N ALA A 942 28.80 5.96 4.68
CA ALA A 942 29.31 5.72 3.33
C ALA A 942 28.18 5.21 2.43
N ARG A 943 28.10 5.71 1.18
CA ARG A 943 27.01 5.41 0.24
C ARG A 943 27.61 5.17 -1.15
N MET A 944 28.10 3.96 -1.37
CA MET A 944 28.86 3.56 -2.58
C MET A 944 30.12 4.42 -2.79
N ASP A 945 30.84 4.68 -1.71
CA ASP A 945 32.06 5.48 -1.72
C ASP A 945 33.16 4.74 -2.48
N LYS A 946 33.67 5.35 -3.56
CA LYS A 946 34.69 4.76 -4.43
C LYS A 946 36.10 5.07 -3.93
N THR A 947 36.90 4.02 -3.76
CA THR A 947 38.34 4.11 -3.45
C THR A 947 39.15 3.28 -4.43
N VAL A 948 40.25 3.82 -4.94
CA VAL A 948 41.18 3.07 -5.81
C VAL A 948 42.31 2.49 -4.94
N ILE A 949 42.48 1.17 -5.00
CA ILE A 949 43.41 0.39 -4.18
C ILE A 949 44.50 -0.19 -5.07
N LYS A 950 45.75 -0.08 -4.63
CA LYS A 950 46.90 -0.69 -5.31
C LYS A 950 47.11 -2.11 -4.81
N GLN A 951 47.33 -3.05 -5.73
CA GLN A 951 47.64 -4.43 -5.41
C GLN A 951 49.04 -4.55 -4.80
N THR A 952 49.19 -5.42 -3.81
CA THR A 952 50.40 -5.61 -3.00
C THR A 952 50.87 -7.06 -3.05
N PRO A 953 52.16 -7.34 -2.85
CA PRO A 953 52.69 -8.70 -2.86
C PRO A 953 52.52 -9.44 -1.53
N ASN A 954 52.18 -8.73 -0.45
CA ASN A 954 52.13 -9.30 0.91
C ASN A 954 50.67 -9.37 1.38
N PRO A 955 50.11 -10.57 1.60
CA PRO A 955 48.77 -10.71 2.16
C PRO A 955 48.76 -10.43 3.67
N VAL A 956 47.57 -10.14 4.21
CA VAL A 956 47.31 -10.18 5.65
C VAL A 956 46.91 -11.60 6.09
N HIS A 957 46.65 -11.79 7.38
CA HIS A 957 46.30 -13.10 7.94
C HIS A 957 44.99 -13.67 7.38
N LEU A 958 44.01 -12.81 7.06
CA LEU A 958 42.73 -13.20 6.48
C LEU A 958 42.77 -13.04 4.96
N THR A 959 42.64 -14.16 4.25
CA THR A 959 42.78 -14.17 2.78
C THR A 959 41.63 -14.93 2.14
N ILE A 960 41.02 -14.33 1.11
CA ILE A 960 39.97 -14.94 0.27
C ILE A 960 40.56 -15.20 -1.13
N GLU A 961 40.53 -16.46 -1.55
CA GLU A 961 40.96 -16.87 -2.90
C GLU A 961 39.75 -16.96 -3.83
N ILE A 962 39.82 -16.32 -4.99
CA ILE A 962 38.85 -16.49 -6.09
C ILE A 962 39.39 -17.46 -7.14
N ASP A 963 38.60 -18.46 -7.49
CA ASP A 963 38.92 -19.46 -8.52
C ASP A 963 38.00 -19.27 -9.75
N PRO A 964 38.39 -18.44 -10.73
CA PRO A 964 37.59 -18.21 -11.93
C PRO A 964 37.56 -19.42 -12.88
N SER A 965 38.30 -20.50 -12.60
CA SER A 965 38.24 -21.73 -13.40
C SER A 965 37.06 -22.64 -13.01
N THR A 966 36.50 -22.46 -11.81
CA THR A 966 35.33 -23.19 -11.33
C THR A 966 34.12 -22.26 -11.37
N ILE A 967 33.28 -22.43 -12.39
CA ILE A 967 32.06 -21.67 -12.63
C ILE A 967 30.86 -22.45 -12.09
N PHE A 968 29.95 -21.76 -11.41
CA PHE A 968 28.66 -22.27 -10.94
C PHE A 968 27.53 -21.79 -11.87
N GLN A 969 26.48 -21.17 -11.33
CA GLN A 969 25.34 -20.68 -12.09
C GLN A 969 25.59 -19.34 -12.79
N ASN A 970 24.79 -19.10 -13.83
CA ASN A 970 24.72 -17.82 -14.52
C ASN A 970 23.80 -16.87 -13.77
N ILE A 971 24.16 -15.60 -13.74
CA ILE A 971 23.29 -14.53 -13.27
C ILE A 971 22.26 -14.24 -14.38
N ILE A 972 21.00 -14.53 -14.07
CA ILE A 972 19.82 -14.25 -14.90
C ILE A 972 19.52 -12.75 -14.86
N GLY A 973 19.53 -12.16 -13.65
CA GLY A 973 19.34 -10.73 -13.46
C GLY A 973 18.78 -10.38 -12.08
N PHE A 974 18.69 -9.07 -11.85
CA PHE A 974 18.13 -8.47 -10.65
C PHE A 974 16.98 -7.56 -11.05
N GLY A 975 15.92 -7.49 -10.25
CA GLY A 975 14.70 -6.82 -10.64
C GLY A 975 13.78 -6.45 -9.49
N GLY A 976 12.62 -5.92 -9.86
CA GLY A 976 11.51 -5.68 -8.95
C GLY A 976 10.17 -5.77 -9.67
N ALA A 977 9.09 -5.98 -8.91
CA ALA A 977 7.76 -6.05 -9.51
C ALA A 977 7.14 -4.65 -9.70
N ILE A 978 6.37 -4.50 -10.79
CA ILE A 978 5.47 -3.36 -11.04
C ILE A 978 4.06 -3.81 -10.68
N THR A 979 3.66 -3.55 -9.45
CA THR A 979 2.27 -3.67 -8.98
C THR A 979 1.50 -2.37 -9.29
N ASP A 980 0.18 -2.36 -9.12
CA ASP A 980 -0.59 -1.11 -9.31
C ASP A 980 -0.12 -0.03 -8.33
N ALA A 981 0.25 -0.41 -7.10
CA ALA A 981 0.84 0.49 -6.13
C ALA A 981 2.07 1.23 -6.68
N VAL A 982 2.98 0.48 -7.32
CA VAL A 982 4.17 1.04 -7.97
C VAL A 982 3.75 2.03 -9.06
N GLY A 983 2.84 1.63 -9.96
CA GLY A 983 2.37 2.48 -11.04
C GLY A 983 1.69 3.77 -10.56
N VAL A 984 0.88 3.69 -9.50
CA VAL A 984 0.23 4.84 -8.88
C VAL A 984 1.24 5.80 -8.25
N ASN A 985 2.24 5.25 -7.55
CA ASN A 985 3.29 6.06 -6.93
C ASN A 985 4.17 6.75 -7.99
N LEU A 986 4.49 6.05 -9.08
CA LEU A 986 5.22 6.64 -10.21
C LEU A 986 4.40 7.71 -10.92
N ALA A 987 3.12 7.44 -11.19
CA ALA A 987 2.22 8.39 -11.85
C ALA A 987 2.02 9.68 -11.04
N ALA A 988 2.20 9.64 -9.72
CA ALA A 988 2.15 10.82 -8.86
C ALA A 988 3.39 11.73 -8.96
N LEU A 989 4.49 11.28 -9.57
CA LEU A 989 5.72 12.05 -9.77
C LEU A 989 5.70 12.83 -11.09
N SER A 990 6.51 13.91 -11.20
CA SER A 990 6.72 14.60 -12.48
C SER A 990 7.43 13.68 -13.48
N LYS A 991 7.29 13.94 -14.79
CA LYS A 991 7.89 13.08 -15.82
C LYS A 991 9.42 13.01 -15.71
N GLU A 992 10.06 14.12 -15.35
CA GLU A 992 11.51 14.18 -15.10
C GLU A 992 11.89 13.34 -13.88
N THR A 993 11.10 13.40 -12.81
CA THR A 993 11.35 12.62 -11.59
C THR A 993 11.11 11.12 -11.83
N GLN A 994 10.08 10.76 -12.61
CA GLN A 994 9.84 9.39 -13.07
C GLN A 994 11.03 8.87 -13.89
N ASN A 995 11.52 9.66 -14.86
CA ASN A 995 12.68 9.30 -15.68
C ASN A 995 13.94 9.13 -14.81
N ASN A 996 14.14 9.99 -13.81
CA ASN A 996 15.25 9.83 -12.86
C ASN A 996 15.10 8.55 -12.06
N LEU A 997 13.92 8.22 -11.55
CA LEU A 997 13.68 6.97 -10.80
C LEU A 997 13.93 5.73 -11.67
N ILE A 998 13.36 5.67 -12.89
CA ILE A 998 13.60 4.56 -13.82
C ILE A 998 15.09 4.46 -14.18
N LYS A 999 15.76 5.58 -14.41
CA LYS A 999 17.22 5.62 -14.63
C LYS A 999 18.01 5.10 -13.42
N GLN A 1000 17.54 5.35 -12.19
CA GLN A 1000 18.20 4.82 -10.99
C GLN A 1000 18.06 3.30 -10.83
N TYR A 1001 17.05 2.68 -11.43
CA TYR A 1001 16.95 1.22 -11.49
C TYR A 1001 17.66 0.64 -12.72
N TYR A 1002 17.27 1.03 -13.92
CA TYR A 1002 17.67 0.37 -15.18
C TYR A 1002 18.79 1.09 -15.92
N GLY A 1003 19.09 2.34 -15.56
CA GLY A 1003 20.15 3.12 -16.19
C GLY A 1003 21.54 2.58 -15.86
N PRO A 1004 22.54 2.82 -16.73
CA PRO A 1004 23.92 2.34 -16.51
C PRO A 1004 24.63 3.02 -15.34
N SER A 1005 24.13 4.18 -14.91
CA SER A 1005 24.56 4.88 -13.69
C SER A 1005 23.68 4.58 -12.46
N GLY A 1006 22.72 3.67 -12.60
CA GLY A 1006 21.82 3.23 -11.53
C GLY A 1006 22.21 1.85 -10.98
N SER A 1007 21.19 1.13 -10.53
CA SER A 1007 21.29 -0.19 -9.91
C SER A 1007 21.50 -1.32 -10.92
N GLU A 1008 21.29 -1.05 -12.21
CA GLU A 1008 21.38 -1.99 -13.34
C GLU A 1008 20.39 -3.17 -13.22
N TYR A 1009 19.14 -2.87 -12.86
CA TYR A 1009 18.02 -3.82 -12.94
C TYR A 1009 17.84 -4.28 -14.38
N THR A 1010 17.51 -5.55 -14.53
CA THR A 1010 17.36 -6.24 -15.82
C THR A 1010 16.14 -7.15 -15.88
N LEU A 1011 15.49 -7.38 -14.74
CA LEU A 1011 14.23 -8.10 -14.65
C LEU A 1011 13.12 -7.18 -14.13
N THR A 1012 11.92 -7.40 -14.65
CA THR A 1012 10.69 -6.77 -14.17
C THR A 1012 9.63 -7.85 -14.04
N ARG A 1013 9.05 -7.98 -12.84
CA ARG A 1013 7.91 -8.89 -12.59
C ARG A 1013 6.62 -8.09 -12.67
N VAL A 1014 5.57 -8.67 -13.25
CA VAL A 1014 4.25 -8.03 -13.33
C VAL A 1014 3.21 -9.05 -12.88
N PRO A 1015 2.42 -8.78 -11.83
CA PRO A 1015 1.35 -9.66 -11.44
C PRO A 1015 0.23 -9.64 -12.49
N MET A 1016 -0.31 -10.82 -12.80
CA MET A 1016 -1.49 -10.96 -13.63
C MET A 1016 -2.74 -10.62 -12.80
N ALA A 1017 -3.56 -9.71 -13.30
CA ALA A 1017 -4.74 -9.15 -12.62
C ALA A 1017 -4.40 -8.46 -11.28
N ALA A 1018 -5.37 -8.39 -10.37
CA ALA A 1018 -5.18 -7.75 -9.08
C ALA A 1018 -4.23 -8.54 -8.17
N SER A 1019 -3.44 -7.81 -7.39
CA SER A 1019 -2.68 -8.32 -6.25
C SER A 1019 -3.19 -7.66 -4.97
N ASP A 1020 -2.66 -8.03 -3.81
CA ASP A 1020 -2.90 -7.29 -2.57
C ASP A 1020 -2.42 -5.82 -2.67
N PHE A 1021 -1.40 -5.55 -3.49
CA PHE A 1021 -0.91 -4.20 -3.86
C PHE A 1021 -1.71 -3.50 -4.98
N SER A 1022 -2.92 -3.98 -5.28
CA SER A 1022 -3.86 -3.28 -6.15
C SER A 1022 -4.68 -2.23 -5.40
N LEU A 1023 -5.25 -1.26 -6.12
CA LEU A 1023 -6.17 -0.27 -5.53
C LEU A 1023 -7.53 -0.88 -5.16
N ARG A 1024 -7.91 -1.95 -5.87
CA ARG A 1024 -9.14 -2.71 -5.70
C ARG A 1024 -8.92 -4.15 -6.17
N ILE A 1025 -9.88 -5.01 -5.85
CA ILE A 1025 -9.95 -6.37 -6.38
C ILE A 1025 -10.47 -6.33 -7.81
N TYR A 1026 -9.83 -7.08 -8.71
CA TYR A 1026 -10.30 -7.31 -10.08
C TYR A 1026 -9.69 -8.59 -10.67
N THR A 1027 -10.38 -9.19 -11.63
CA THR A 1027 -9.86 -10.28 -12.47
C THR A 1027 -9.84 -9.85 -13.93
N TYR A 1028 -9.38 -10.73 -14.82
CA TYR A 1028 -9.52 -10.51 -16.26
C TYR A 1028 -10.88 -10.93 -16.82
N ASP A 1029 -11.76 -11.54 -16.01
CA ASP A 1029 -13.07 -12.06 -16.43
C ASP A 1029 -14.18 -11.61 -15.45
N ASP A 1030 -14.16 -10.34 -15.08
CA ASP A 1030 -15.16 -9.75 -14.18
C ASP A 1030 -16.50 -9.57 -14.93
N ASN A 1031 -17.40 -10.56 -14.84
CA ASN A 1031 -18.77 -10.48 -15.37
C ASN A 1031 -19.81 -10.59 -14.24
N GLN A 1032 -21.01 -10.04 -14.46
CA GLN A 1032 -22.06 -9.95 -13.42
C GLN A 1032 -22.77 -11.27 -13.13
N ASP A 1033 -22.62 -12.27 -14.02
CA ASP A 1033 -23.39 -13.52 -13.99
C ASP A 1033 -22.59 -14.74 -13.51
N GLY A 1034 -21.26 -14.61 -13.35
CA GLY A 1034 -20.35 -15.62 -12.78
C GLY A 1034 -20.00 -16.83 -13.66
N ASP A 1035 -20.66 -17.02 -14.80
CA ASP A 1035 -20.58 -18.23 -15.63
C ASP A 1035 -19.98 -17.98 -17.04
N ASP A 1036 -18.75 -17.46 -17.14
CA ASP A 1036 -18.05 -17.29 -18.44
C ASP A 1036 -16.97 -18.35 -18.71
N PHE A 1037 -17.37 -19.62 -18.75
CA PHE A 1037 -16.49 -20.73 -19.10
C PHE A 1037 -15.91 -20.66 -20.53
N ASN A 1038 -16.44 -19.77 -21.38
CA ASN A 1038 -15.95 -19.56 -22.74
C ASN A 1038 -14.96 -18.38 -22.84
N MET A 1039 -14.66 -17.69 -21.73
CA MET A 1039 -13.74 -16.56 -21.65
C MET A 1039 -14.10 -15.43 -22.63
N THR A 1040 -15.39 -15.21 -22.85
CA THR A 1040 -15.91 -14.17 -23.76
C THR A 1040 -15.69 -12.74 -23.28
N TYR A 1041 -15.58 -12.51 -21.96
CA TYR A 1041 -15.31 -11.21 -21.35
C TYR A 1041 -13.85 -11.05 -20.91
N PHE A 1042 -12.98 -12.01 -21.24
CA PHE A 1042 -11.58 -11.98 -20.83
C PHE A 1042 -10.80 -10.81 -21.45
N ALA A 1043 -10.44 -9.83 -20.63
CA ALA A 1043 -9.70 -8.62 -21.04
C ALA A 1043 -8.83 -8.05 -19.91
N LEU A 1044 -7.83 -7.23 -20.26
CA LEU A 1044 -7.08 -6.46 -19.27
C LEU A 1044 -7.98 -5.42 -18.59
N ALA A 1045 -7.73 -5.15 -17.32
CA ALA A 1045 -8.43 -4.09 -16.62
C ALA A 1045 -7.81 -2.72 -16.95
N ASN A 1046 -8.59 -1.66 -16.75
CA ASN A 1046 -8.10 -0.29 -16.94
C ASN A 1046 -6.86 0.02 -16.07
N ASP A 1047 -6.78 -0.57 -14.87
CA ASP A 1047 -5.66 -0.48 -13.95
C ASP A 1047 -4.35 -1.00 -14.59
N ASP A 1048 -4.40 -2.09 -15.37
CA ASP A 1048 -3.21 -2.64 -16.06
C ASP A 1048 -2.67 -1.70 -17.13
N TYR A 1049 -3.53 -1.03 -17.90
CA TYR A 1049 -3.12 -0.05 -18.91
C TYR A 1049 -2.50 1.19 -18.27
N GLN A 1050 -3.12 1.69 -17.20
CA GLN A 1050 -2.70 2.94 -16.56
C GLN A 1050 -1.43 2.77 -15.73
N TYR A 1051 -1.34 1.69 -14.95
CA TYR A 1051 -0.36 1.55 -13.88
C TYR A 1051 0.72 0.49 -14.14
N LYS A 1052 0.52 -0.43 -15.08
CA LYS A 1052 1.54 -1.45 -15.41
C LYS A 1052 2.15 -1.22 -16.79
N ALA A 1053 1.32 -1.18 -17.82
CA ALA A 1053 1.79 -1.16 -19.20
C ALA A 1053 2.62 0.08 -19.55
N SER A 1054 2.14 1.27 -19.17
CA SER A 1054 2.81 2.56 -19.42
C SER A 1054 4.25 2.62 -18.90
N PHE A 1055 4.54 1.95 -17.79
CA PHE A 1055 5.87 1.92 -17.19
C PHE A 1055 6.75 0.79 -17.75
N CYS A 1056 6.18 -0.37 -18.07
CA CYS A 1056 6.90 -1.45 -18.75
C CYS A 1056 7.45 -1.00 -20.12
N VAL A 1057 6.67 -0.21 -20.88
CA VAL A 1057 7.12 0.32 -22.19
C VAL A 1057 8.26 1.31 -22.03
N SER A 1058 8.23 2.16 -20.99
CA SER A 1058 9.30 3.13 -20.74
C SER A 1058 10.65 2.52 -20.38
N GLN A 1059 10.72 1.22 -20.13
CA GLN A 1059 11.93 0.46 -19.80
C GLN A 1059 12.60 -0.17 -21.02
N GLN A 1060 11.84 -0.48 -22.07
CA GLN A 1060 12.35 -1.00 -23.34
C GLN A 1060 12.96 0.11 -24.19
#